data_AF-A0A431N206-F1
#
_entry.id   AF-A0A431N206-F1
#
_cell.length_a   1.000
_cell.length_b   1.000
_cell.length_c   1.000
_cell.angle_alpha   90.00
_cell.angle_beta   90.00
_cell.angle_gamma   90.00
#
_symmetry.space_group_name_H-M   'P 1'
#
loop_
_entity.id
_entity.type
_entity.pdbx_description
1 polymer ?
#
loop_
_entity_poly.entity_id
_entity_poly.type
_entity_poly.pdbx_seq_one_letter_code
_entity_poly.pdbx_strand_id
1 'polypeptide(L)'
;MSKTNPFVPDGLSVWIGSNAVLDAAGYSYTALDTNGDRYGVAADGGNIFIGGTYSGSLSSGFSADNVSSQAALVVVRPGARIDASGTSATFDVARTDGASLLTDTRTPLKVATNGGLISLSSYYGIIVDDAPLPGGGTAPALRAAAGGAGASGGTLSVKLDTPQVPFSVQDPPPTTGTLMNAGRLLTITQDYSASGLASNLKPGVVDSAMSYFRSRFSVSQIQKGQFDTVALWGYDGLVFDRNVSLSVGRSLLIKADSLYNTSANSTVSLSAPYVRLDGRTQVGVLDSGKLIPFDTPTLPTGGSITISAGLVDFYNQVWSDYASTNIASTGDMRVYGYFGAYGNLDLTAAQIYPGTSTETIIGAGARRNVPPTGTNPFLLNAVLSYGAAGSVLTIHGTGATPAVPYSLFGYLQLQAETIKQGGIVRAPMGGIAMTGAVELLPSSVTSVSTRDLVMQYGGTTDGVTYQVDGHDPYLETATSAYFASGGNISLTLGVSVTGPSIVARAGSLVDLSGGGTLTGAAFISGRGGSVDTLLTALANANPGYKYSSSGNKVYAIVPGASVAPSTANAASTWTGALPTIGQQITIPAGVPGLPAGTYTLMPANYALLPGAYRVELGSRSLEGLPTVSATGSGNYVLSGYQGVANTSIVDSYATKLIITPGTTVRNFSQYNETGYASFLIASANQFGTQRNAIESDAKVLTLNLTSPNGAPTNSALSVSGDVDFTPAQGGYSGSVVVRSTSAGLVITGPNSTQLNDGTQTTISAAAINSFDAPNIFINAIPRLWSDQVTLTPTSTTALIDKGAALYGEQIFIGAADKITLAEGAVISTLGRGLTGINYAQAGLGVSSFIGGAGLYVSNGD
;
A
#
# COMPACT_ATOMS: atom_id res chain seq x y z
N MET A 1 5.11 -9.14 -47.69
CA MET A 1 4.56 -7.78 -47.90
C MET A 1 4.89 -6.97 -46.66
N SER A 2 5.68 -5.91 -46.84
CA SER A 2 6.05 -4.94 -45.82
C SER A 2 4.79 -4.36 -45.17
N LYS A 3 4.56 -4.62 -43.88
CA LYS A 3 3.48 -3.97 -43.14
C LYS A 3 3.95 -2.56 -42.80
N THR A 4 3.35 -1.61 -43.50
CA THR A 4 3.19 -0.21 -43.11
C THR A 4 2.94 -0.08 -41.61
N ASN A 5 3.66 0.86 -40.99
CA ASN A 5 3.55 1.32 -39.60
C ASN A 5 2.33 0.78 -38.81
N PRO A 6 2.51 -0.08 -37.78
CA PRO A 6 1.44 -0.74 -37.02
C PRO A 6 0.59 0.21 -36.15
N PHE A 7 0.70 1.52 -36.35
CA PHE A 7 0.04 2.57 -35.56
C PHE A 7 -0.95 3.42 -36.38
N VAL A 8 -1.21 3.08 -37.65
CA VAL A 8 -2.24 3.71 -38.47
C VAL A 8 -3.54 2.90 -38.36
N PRO A 9 -4.66 3.50 -37.90
CA PRO A 9 -5.97 2.85 -37.92
C PRO A 9 -6.37 2.37 -39.32
N ASP A 10 -6.45 1.06 -39.53
CA ASP A 10 -6.75 0.41 -40.82
C ASP A 10 -8.01 -0.47 -40.77
N GLY A 11 -8.81 -0.36 -39.69
CA GLY A 11 -9.99 -1.19 -39.47
C GLY A 11 -9.69 -2.56 -38.86
N LEU A 12 -8.43 -2.88 -38.55
CA LEU A 12 -8.06 -4.12 -37.89
C LEU A 12 -8.80 -4.29 -36.56
N SER A 13 -9.54 -5.38 -36.43
CA SER A 13 -10.42 -5.65 -35.30
C SER A 13 -10.51 -7.14 -34.97
N VAL A 14 -10.64 -7.45 -33.68
CA VAL A 14 -11.21 -8.69 -33.16
C VAL A 14 -12.72 -8.48 -33.06
N TRP A 15 -13.48 -9.23 -33.87
CA TRP A 15 -14.91 -8.98 -34.07
C TRP A 15 -15.77 -10.13 -33.56
N ILE A 16 -16.61 -9.86 -32.55
CA ILE A 16 -17.60 -10.80 -32.01
C ILE A 16 -18.97 -10.41 -32.55
N GLY A 17 -19.47 -11.22 -33.50
CA GLY A 17 -20.71 -10.94 -34.23
C GLY A 17 -21.97 -11.09 -33.39
N SER A 18 -23.10 -10.57 -33.90
CA SER A 18 -24.40 -10.51 -33.19
C SER A 18 -25.00 -11.87 -32.80
N ASN A 19 -24.51 -12.97 -33.38
CA ASN A 19 -24.96 -14.33 -33.09
C ASN A 19 -23.88 -15.18 -32.40
N ALA A 20 -22.74 -14.58 -32.04
CA ALA A 20 -21.63 -15.30 -31.45
C ALA A 20 -21.90 -15.64 -29.99
N VAL A 21 -21.54 -16.85 -29.59
CA VAL A 21 -21.58 -17.32 -28.21
C VAL A 21 -20.18 -17.78 -27.83
N LEU A 22 -19.59 -17.11 -26.84
CA LEU A 22 -18.38 -17.55 -26.15
C LEU A 22 -18.82 -17.99 -24.76
N ASP A 23 -18.97 -19.30 -24.57
CA ASP A 23 -19.48 -19.88 -23.34
C ASP A 23 -18.34 -20.59 -22.59
N ALA A 24 -17.99 -20.03 -21.44
CA ALA A 24 -17.14 -20.62 -20.43
C ALA A 24 -17.88 -20.70 -19.09
N ALA A 25 -19.22 -20.70 -19.08
CA ALA A 25 -19.98 -20.84 -17.85
C ALA A 25 -19.71 -22.19 -17.17
N GLY A 26 -19.78 -22.19 -15.84
CA GLY A 26 -19.65 -23.38 -15.03
C GLY A 26 -20.81 -24.34 -15.31
N TYR A 27 -20.49 -25.62 -15.42
CA TYR A 27 -21.49 -26.68 -15.56
C TYR A 27 -21.64 -27.44 -14.25
N SER A 28 -22.87 -27.87 -13.96
CA SER A 28 -23.15 -28.81 -12.89
C SER A 28 -23.70 -30.10 -13.47
N TYR A 29 -23.20 -31.22 -12.94
CA TYR A 29 -23.66 -32.55 -13.28
C TYR A 29 -24.12 -33.21 -11.98
N THR A 30 -25.38 -33.65 -11.95
CA THR A 30 -25.98 -34.33 -10.80
C THR A 30 -26.49 -35.70 -11.22
N ALA A 31 -26.26 -36.71 -10.40
CA ALA A 31 -26.80 -38.06 -10.54
C ALA A 31 -27.39 -38.53 -9.19
N LEU A 32 -28.16 -39.61 -9.23
CA LEU A 32 -28.68 -40.29 -8.05
C LEU A 32 -27.88 -41.58 -7.85
N ASP A 33 -27.47 -41.85 -6.61
CA ASP A 33 -26.83 -43.12 -6.28
C ASP A 33 -27.86 -44.23 -6.05
N THR A 34 -27.42 -45.41 -5.61
CA THR A 34 -28.31 -46.55 -5.35
C THR A 34 -29.30 -46.33 -4.21
N ASN A 35 -29.06 -45.34 -3.34
CA ASN A 35 -29.92 -44.97 -2.22
C ASN A 35 -30.87 -43.82 -2.58
N GLY A 36 -30.71 -43.22 -3.77
CA GLY A 36 -31.47 -42.06 -4.22
C GLY A 36 -30.86 -40.73 -3.78
N ASP A 37 -29.64 -40.71 -3.27
CA ASP A 37 -28.93 -39.50 -2.86
C ASP A 37 -28.32 -38.78 -4.06
N ARG A 38 -28.44 -37.44 -4.09
CA ARG A 38 -27.86 -36.61 -5.15
C ARG A 38 -26.35 -36.44 -4.95
N TYR A 39 -25.58 -36.82 -5.95
CA TYR A 39 -24.13 -36.57 -5.98
C TYR A 39 -23.71 -35.99 -7.33
N GLY A 40 -22.48 -35.47 -7.39
CA GLY A 40 -21.92 -34.95 -8.62
C GLY A 40 -20.92 -33.83 -8.41
N VAL A 41 -20.82 -32.93 -9.40
CA VAL A 41 -19.86 -31.83 -9.41
C VAL A 41 -20.53 -30.53 -9.88
N ALA A 42 -20.12 -29.41 -9.30
CA ALA A 42 -20.41 -28.07 -9.79
C ALA A 42 -19.07 -27.35 -9.99
N ALA A 43 -18.82 -26.86 -11.21
CA ALA A 43 -17.59 -26.17 -11.55
C ALA A 43 -17.74 -24.64 -11.47
N ASP A 44 -16.65 -23.93 -11.16
CA ASP A 44 -16.59 -22.48 -11.31
C ASP A 44 -16.71 -22.08 -12.80
N GLY A 45 -17.07 -20.81 -13.06
CA GLY A 45 -16.95 -20.22 -14.39
C GLY A 45 -15.49 -20.17 -14.87
N GLY A 46 -15.29 -20.38 -16.16
CA GLY A 46 -14.00 -20.35 -16.83
C GLY A 46 -13.51 -18.93 -17.17
N ASN A 47 -12.47 -18.86 -17.99
CA ASN A 47 -11.80 -17.59 -18.31
C ASN A 47 -11.86 -17.30 -19.80
N ILE A 48 -12.22 -16.07 -20.17
CA ILE A 48 -12.32 -15.59 -21.55
C ILE A 48 -11.41 -14.36 -21.70
N PHE A 49 -10.46 -14.43 -22.64
CA PHE A 49 -9.55 -13.33 -22.98
C PHE A 49 -9.78 -12.90 -24.44
N ILE A 50 -10.05 -11.62 -24.66
CA ILE A 50 -10.33 -11.05 -25.99
C ILE A 50 -9.39 -9.86 -26.23
N GLY A 51 -8.68 -9.88 -27.37
CA GLY A 51 -7.75 -8.81 -27.76
C GLY A 51 -6.42 -8.81 -27.00
N GLY A 52 -6.15 -9.84 -26.19
CA GLY A 52 -4.94 -9.99 -25.39
C GLY A 52 -4.69 -11.43 -24.95
N THR A 53 -3.48 -11.72 -24.48
CA THR A 53 -3.09 -13.01 -23.88
C THR A 53 -2.61 -12.82 -22.45
N TYR A 54 -2.92 -13.77 -21.57
CA TYR A 54 -2.49 -13.76 -20.17
C TYR A 54 -1.26 -14.63 -19.98
N SER A 55 -0.20 -14.08 -19.40
CA SER A 55 1.06 -14.78 -19.12
C SER A 55 1.26 -15.15 -17.64
N GLY A 56 0.35 -14.72 -16.76
CA GLY A 56 0.44 -14.99 -15.32
C GLY A 56 -0.14 -16.35 -14.90
N SER A 57 -0.13 -16.60 -13.58
CA SER A 57 -0.81 -17.76 -12.99
C SER A 57 -2.10 -17.33 -12.31
N LEU A 58 -3.25 -17.86 -12.76
CA LEU A 58 -4.54 -17.59 -12.13
C LEU A 58 -4.65 -18.20 -10.73
N SER A 59 -3.85 -19.22 -10.42
CA SER A 59 -3.79 -19.83 -9.09
C SER A 59 -3.23 -18.90 -8.01
N SER A 60 -2.48 -17.88 -8.40
CA SER A 60 -1.99 -16.79 -7.52
C SER A 60 -2.86 -15.53 -7.59
N GLY A 61 -4.01 -15.59 -8.28
CA GLY A 61 -4.87 -14.44 -8.53
C GLY A 61 -4.62 -13.78 -9.89
N PHE A 62 -5.66 -13.12 -10.40
CA PHE A 62 -5.59 -12.37 -11.65
C PHE A 62 -4.88 -11.02 -11.45
N SER A 63 -4.01 -10.66 -12.39
CA SER A 63 -3.43 -9.32 -12.49
C SER A 63 -3.55 -8.84 -13.94
N ALA A 64 -4.14 -7.67 -14.14
CA ALA A 64 -4.29 -7.06 -15.45
C ALA A 64 -2.92 -6.74 -16.10
N ASP A 65 -1.87 -6.55 -15.31
CA ASP A 65 -0.50 -6.29 -15.79
C ASP A 65 0.05 -7.45 -16.63
N ASN A 66 -0.39 -8.68 -16.35
CA ASN A 66 0.01 -9.87 -17.08
C ASN A 66 -0.83 -10.13 -18.34
N VAL A 67 -1.73 -9.22 -18.71
CA VAL A 67 -2.53 -9.30 -19.95
C VAL A 67 -1.87 -8.44 -21.02
N SER A 68 -1.45 -9.03 -22.13
CA SER A 68 -0.96 -8.27 -23.29
C SER A 68 -2.10 -7.54 -24.01
N SER A 69 -1.77 -6.49 -24.75
CA SER A 69 -2.72 -5.79 -25.64
C SER A 69 -2.28 -5.96 -27.09
N GLN A 70 -3.25 -6.01 -28.00
CA GLN A 70 -3.01 -6.08 -29.44
C GLN A 70 -3.34 -4.74 -30.12
N ALA A 71 -2.68 -4.45 -31.24
CA ALA A 71 -2.94 -3.28 -32.10
C ALA A 71 -4.17 -3.52 -32.99
N ALA A 72 -5.32 -3.78 -32.36
CA ALA A 72 -6.60 -4.04 -33.02
C ALA A 72 -7.74 -3.51 -32.14
N LEU A 73 -8.85 -3.08 -32.76
CA LEU A 73 -10.09 -2.81 -32.04
C LEU A 73 -10.69 -4.12 -31.51
N VAL A 74 -11.31 -4.08 -30.34
CA VAL A 74 -12.21 -5.15 -29.88
C VAL A 74 -13.64 -4.67 -30.09
N VAL A 75 -14.40 -5.36 -30.94
CA VAL A 75 -15.79 -5.01 -31.26
C VAL A 75 -16.72 -6.17 -30.91
N VAL A 76 -17.61 -5.95 -29.95
CA VAL A 76 -18.69 -6.87 -29.57
C VAL A 76 -20.02 -6.28 -30.01
N ARG A 77 -20.70 -6.96 -30.93
CA ARG A 77 -21.91 -6.47 -31.59
C ARG A 77 -23.17 -6.79 -30.78
N PRO A 78 -24.24 -5.99 -30.93
CA PRO A 78 -25.52 -6.28 -30.27
C PRO A 78 -25.98 -7.71 -30.56
N GLY A 79 -26.29 -8.48 -29.52
CA GLY A 79 -26.74 -9.88 -29.62
C GLY A 79 -25.68 -10.92 -29.25
N ALA A 80 -24.40 -10.55 -29.27
CA ALA A 80 -23.32 -11.44 -28.82
C ALA A 80 -23.50 -11.85 -27.35
N ARG A 81 -23.09 -13.07 -27.01
CA ARG A 81 -23.13 -13.62 -25.64
C ARG A 81 -21.75 -14.12 -25.23
N ILE A 82 -21.19 -13.52 -24.19
CA ILE A 82 -19.90 -13.90 -23.61
C ILE A 82 -20.18 -14.20 -22.14
N ASP A 83 -20.29 -15.49 -21.81
CA ASP A 83 -20.73 -15.96 -20.49
C ASP A 83 -19.62 -16.75 -19.81
N ALA A 84 -19.27 -16.36 -18.59
CA ALA A 84 -18.36 -17.04 -17.68
C ALA A 84 -19.00 -17.19 -16.29
N SER A 85 -20.34 -17.30 -16.22
CA SER A 85 -21.05 -17.42 -14.94
C SER A 85 -20.72 -18.72 -14.21
N GLY A 86 -20.77 -18.70 -12.89
CA GLY A 86 -20.78 -19.91 -12.07
C GLY A 86 -22.12 -20.65 -12.17
N THR A 87 -22.22 -21.77 -11.45
CA THR A 87 -23.40 -22.62 -11.42
C THR A 87 -23.77 -23.03 -9.99
N SER A 88 -24.89 -23.71 -9.84
CA SER A 88 -25.22 -24.39 -8.58
C SER A 88 -25.79 -25.77 -8.80
N ALA A 89 -25.66 -26.60 -7.77
CA ALA A 89 -26.27 -27.91 -7.67
C ALA A 89 -26.60 -28.20 -6.20
N THR A 90 -27.50 -29.14 -5.96
CA THR A 90 -27.77 -29.65 -4.61
C THR A 90 -27.23 -31.08 -4.53
N PHE A 91 -26.43 -31.34 -3.51
CA PHE A 91 -25.86 -32.65 -3.24
C PHE A 91 -26.29 -33.12 -1.85
N ASP A 92 -26.60 -34.39 -1.71
CA ASP A 92 -26.96 -35.01 -0.44
C ASP A 92 -25.67 -35.51 0.23
N VAL A 93 -25.20 -34.74 1.21
CA VAL A 93 -23.92 -34.98 1.89
C VAL A 93 -24.16 -35.63 3.24
N ALA A 94 -23.29 -36.56 3.63
CA ALA A 94 -23.29 -37.13 4.97
C ALA A 94 -22.93 -36.03 5.97
N ARG A 95 -23.79 -35.79 6.96
CA ARG A 95 -23.53 -34.80 8.01
C ARG A 95 -23.25 -35.55 9.31
N THR A 96 -22.01 -35.51 9.78
CA THR A 96 -21.66 -35.93 11.14
C THR A 96 -21.89 -34.79 12.09
N ASP A 97 -22.98 -34.83 12.84
CA ASP A 97 -23.31 -33.91 13.93
C ASP A 97 -22.54 -34.23 15.22
N GLY A 98 -21.27 -34.65 15.12
CA GLY A 98 -20.38 -34.87 16.27
C GLY A 98 -20.85 -35.88 17.34
N ALA A 99 -22.03 -36.49 17.21
CA ALA A 99 -22.67 -37.27 18.28
C ALA A 99 -23.08 -38.69 17.89
N SER A 100 -23.07 -39.07 16.60
CA SER A 100 -23.36 -40.45 16.21
C SER A 100 -22.78 -40.83 14.85
N LEU A 101 -22.02 -41.93 14.81
CA LEU A 101 -21.58 -42.61 13.58
C LEU A 101 -22.67 -43.55 13.02
N LEU A 102 -23.87 -43.57 13.63
CA LEU A 102 -24.88 -44.62 13.43
C LEU A 102 -26.13 -44.17 12.66
N THR A 103 -26.20 -42.91 12.24
CA THR A 103 -27.31 -42.41 11.40
C THR A 103 -26.76 -41.87 10.09
N ASP A 104 -26.98 -42.63 9.01
CA ASP A 104 -26.70 -42.28 7.61
C ASP A 104 -27.69 -41.20 7.12
N THR A 105 -27.83 -40.11 7.87
CA THR A 105 -28.72 -39.02 7.50
C THR A 105 -27.99 -38.10 6.54
N ARG A 106 -28.28 -38.29 5.25
CA ARG A 106 -27.84 -37.41 4.17
C ARG A 106 -28.68 -36.14 4.19
N THR A 107 -28.04 -34.99 4.15
CA THR A 107 -28.74 -33.69 4.12
C THR A 107 -28.46 -32.95 2.82
N PRO A 108 -29.49 -32.35 2.19
CA PRO A 108 -29.30 -31.52 1.01
C PRO A 108 -28.40 -30.31 1.30
N LEU A 109 -27.27 -30.21 0.60
CA LEU A 109 -26.38 -29.07 0.59
C LEU A 109 -26.42 -28.42 -0.79
N LYS A 110 -26.86 -27.16 -0.85
CA LYS A 110 -26.76 -26.36 -2.06
C LYS A 110 -25.33 -25.84 -2.19
N VAL A 111 -24.66 -26.22 -3.28
CA VAL A 111 -23.34 -25.74 -3.65
C VAL A 111 -23.50 -24.69 -4.72
N ALA A 112 -22.92 -23.53 -4.49
CA ALA A 112 -22.79 -22.44 -5.46
C ALA A 112 -21.31 -22.25 -5.80
N THR A 113 -21.02 -22.03 -7.07
CA THR A 113 -19.66 -21.80 -7.58
C THR A 113 -19.47 -20.39 -8.09
N ASN A 114 -18.22 -19.95 -8.15
CA ASN A 114 -17.88 -18.58 -8.49
C ASN A 114 -18.06 -18.33 -9.99
N GLY A 115 -18.40 -17.08 -10.35
CA GLY A 115 -18.22 -16.57 -11.70
C GLY A 115 -16.73 -16.52 -12.06
N GLY A 116 -16.45 -16.68 -13.34
CA GLY A 116 -15.12 -16.68 -13.93
C GLY A 116 -14.62 -15.30 -14.33
N LEU A 117 -13.68 -15.24 -15.28
CA LEU A 117 -13.02 -14.00 -15.72
C LEU A 117 -13.38 -13.68 -17.17
N ILE A 118 -13.76 -12.44 -17.44
CA ILE A 118 -13.84 -11.87 -18.78
C ILE A 118 -12.85 -10.71 -18.86
N SER A 119 -11.84 -10.83 -19.73
CA SER A 119 -10.83 -9.78 -19.95
C SER A 119 -10.85 -9.31 -21.39
N LEU A 120 -11.02 -8.00 -21.58
CA LEU A 120 -10.94 -7.29 -22.85
C LEU A 120 -9.69 -6.41 -22.85
N SER A 121 -8.87 -6.51 -23.88
CA SER A 121 -7.60 -5.79 -23.96
C SER A 121 -7.36 -5.26 -25.37
N SER A 122 -6.87 -4.03 -25.50
CA SER A 122 -6.58 -3.45 -26.82
C SER A 122 -5.73 -2.17 -26.72
N TYR A 123 -4.93 -1.88 -27.76
CA TYR A 123 -4.28 -0.58 -27.95
C TYR A 123 -5.14 0.46 -28.70
N TYR A 124 -6.18 0.02 -29.44
CA TYR A 124 -6.94 0.84 -30.38
C TYR A 124 -8.34 1.24 -29.90
N GLY A 125 -9.01 0.42 -29.10
CA GLY A 125 -10.33 0.71 -28.54
C GLY A 125 -11.12 -0.56 -28.30
N ILE A 126 -12.06 -0.50 -27.36
CA ILE A 126 -12.96 -1.57 -26.96
C ILE A 126 -14.38 -1.02 -27.07
N ILE A 127 -15.20 -1.69 -27.88
CA ILE A 127 -16.61 -1.35 -28.12
C ILE A 127 -17.44 -2.57 -27.76
N VAL A 128 -18.33 -2.42 -26.80
CA VAL A 128 -19.24 -3.48 -26.37
C VAL A 128 -20.68 -2.97 -26.38
N ASP A 129 -21.44 -3.46 -27.35
CA ASP A 129 -22.87 -3.18 -27.44
C ASP A 129 -23.70 -4.31 -26.86
N ASP A 130 -24.58 -3.95 -25.94
CA ASP A 130 -25.58 -4.86 -25.40
C ASP A 130 -26.70 -5.14 -26.42
N ALA A 131 -27.38 -6.27 -26.27
CA ALA A 131 -28.51 -6.62 -27.12
C ALA A 131 -29.76 -5.84 -26.67
N PRO A 132 -30.50 -5.15 -27.56
CA PRO A 132 -31.78 -4.54 -27.20
C PRO A 132 -32.82 -5.63 -26.86
N LEU A 133 -33.63 -5.40 -25.83
CA LEU A 133 -34.72 -6.32 -25.43
C LEU A 133 -36.08 -5.86 -25.98
N PRO A 134 -36.98 -6.81 -26.36
CA PRO A 134 -38.38 -6.48 -26.65
C PRO A 134 -39.04 -5.86 -25.41
N GLY A 135 -39.56 -4.64 -25.53
CA GLY A 135 -40.15 -3.90 -24.40
C GLY A 135 -39.25 -2.85 -23.76
N GLY A 136 -38.03 -2.65 -24.27
CA GLY A 136 -37.09 -1.63 -23.79
C GLY A 136 -36.00 -2.20 -22.88
N GLY A 137 -34.89 -1.46 -22.75
CA GLY A 137 -33.70 -1.91 -22.05
C GLY A 137 -32.80 -2.83 -22.90
N THR A 138 -31.80 -3.43 -22.24
CA THR A 138 -30.76 -4.23 -22.89
C THR A 138 -30.37 -5.46 -22.07
N ALA A 139 -29.99 -6.53 -22.77
CA ALA A 139 -29.33 -7.71 -22.21
C ALA A 139 -27.81 -7.56 -22.36
N PRO A 140 -27.04 -7.81 -21.28
CA PRO A 140 -25.60 -7.59 -21.29
C PRO A 140 -24.92 -8.55 -22.25
N ALA A 141 -23.96 -8.05 -23.03
CA ALA A 141 -23.13 -8.92 -23.87
C ALA A 141 -22.13 -9.75 -23.04
N LEU A 142 -21.72 -9.23 -21.88
CA LEU A 142 -20.74 -9.84 -20.98
C LEU A 142 -21.42 -10.25 -19.67
N ARG A 143 -21.21 -11.48 -19.21
CA ARG A 143 -21.79 -11.96 -17.95
C ARG A 143 -20.85 -12.93 -17.25
N ALA A 144 -20.66 -12.74 -15.94
CA ALA A 144 -19.97 -13.71 -15.10
C ALA A 144 -20.64 -13.75 -13.72
N ALA A 145 -21.88 -14.21 -13.67
CA ALA A 145 -22.65 -14.22 -12.44
C ALA A 145 -22.13 -15.25 -11.43
N ALA A 146 -22.37 -15.02 -10.14
CA ALA A 146 -22.25 -16.07 -9.13
C ALA A 146 -23.27 -17.19 -9.39
N GLY A 147 -22.91 -18.44 -9.08
CA GLY A 147 -23.82 -19.57 -9.17
C GLY A 147 -24.93 -19.60 -8.11
N GLY A 148 -24.80 -18.78 -7.07
CA GLY A 148 -25.74 -18.68 -5.94
C GLY A 148 -25.15 -17.92 -4.75
N ALA A 149 -25.87 -17.90 -3.62
CA ALA A 149 -25.43 -17.23 -2.40
C ALA A 149 -24.10 -17.80 -1.86
N GLY A 150 -23.24 -16.94 -1.32
CA GLY A 150 -21.91 -17.31 -0.82
C GLY A 150 -20.83 -17.40 -1.90
N ALA A 151 -21.20 -17.64 -3.16
CA ALA A 151 -20.27 -17.57 -4.29
C ALA A 151 -20.06 -16.13 -4.76
N SER A 152 -18.85 -15.84 -5.25
CA SER A 152 -18.48 -14.57 -5.87
C SER A 152 -19.03 -14.50 -7.30
N GLY A 153 -19.55 -13.33 -7.68
CA GLY A 153 -19.58 -12.90 -9.06
C GLY A 153 -18.16 -12.87 -9.63
N GLY A 154 -18.07 -12.93 -10.95
CA GLY A 154 -16.82 -13.01 -11.67
C GLY A 154 -16.08 -11.69 -11.77
N THR A 155 -15.00 -11.72 -12.53
CA THR A 155 -14.15 -10.56 -12.80
C THR A 155 -14.39 -10.02 -14.21
N LEU A 156 -14.65 -8.72 -14.33
CA LEU A 156 -14.54 -7.99 -15.58
C LEU A 156 -13.22 -7.20 -15.59
N SER A 157 -12.40 -7.40 -16.61
CA SER A 157 -11.20 -6.60 -16.84
C SER A 157 -11.29 -5.88 -18.19
N VAL A 158 -11.19 -4.55 -18.18
CA VAL A 158 -11.21 -3.72 -19.40
C VAL A 158 -9.90 -2.94 -19.46
N LYS A 159 -9.03 -3.33 -20.41
CA LYS A 159 -7.68 -2.80 -20.57
C LYS A 159 -7.54 -2.05 -21.89
N LEU A 160 -7.59 -0.72 -21.82
CA LEU A 160 -7.19 0.17 -22.90
C LEU A 160 -5.77 0.67 -22.64
N ASP A 161 -4.82 -0.06 -23.19
CA ASP A 161 -3.39 0.14 -22.95
C ASP A 161 -2.75 1.05 -24.01
N THR A 162 -1.55 1.53 -23.76
CA THR A 162 -0.77 2.30 -24.73
C THR A 162 0.45 1.51 -25.21
N PRO A 163 0.73 1.45 -26.52
CA PRO A 163 1.93 0.79 -27.01
C PRO A 163 3.18 1.66 -26.78
N GLN A 164 4.32 1.03 -26.51
CA GLN A 164 5.62 1.70 -26.64
C GLN A 164 5.98 1.80 -28.14
N VAL A 165 6.14 3.02 -28.65
CA VAL A 165 6.46 3.28 -30.06
C VAL A 165 7.95 3.58 -30.20
N PRO A 166 8.73 2.85 -31.02
CA PRO A 166 10.13 3.20 -31.28
C PRO A 166 10.27 4.62 -31.85
N PHE A 167 11.30 5.34 -31.43
CA PHE A 167 11.59 6.72 -31.84
C PHE A 167 13.10 6.97 -31.92
N SER A 168 13.53 7.83 -32.83
CA SER A 168 14.91 8.30 -32.91
C SER A 168 14.96 9.76 -32.50
N VAL A 169 15.81 10.09 -31.52
CA VAL A 169 16.08 11.49 -31.12
C VAL A 169 16.71 12.33 -32.24
N GLN A 170 17.24 11.69 -33.29
CA GLN A 170 17.79 12.36 -34.47
C GLN A 170 16.77 12.57 -35.60
N ASP A 171 15.63 11.87 -35.58
CA ASP A 171 14.56 12.09 -36.54
C ASP A 171 13.62 13.19 -36.02
N PRO A 172 13.15 14.12 -36.87
CA PRO A 172 12.09 15.03 -36.46
C PRO A 172 10.90 14.21 -35.93
N PRO A 173 10.22 14.65 -34.85
CA PRO A 173 9.08 13.92 -34.30
C PRO A 173 8.17 13.57 -35.46
N PRO A 174 7.79 12.28 -35.60
CA PRO A 174 7.15 11.84 -36.82
C PRO A 174 5.88 12.69 -37.00
N THR A 175 5.77 13.37 -38.14
CA THR A 175 4.57 14.12 -38.55
C THR A 175 3.38 13.19 -38.83
N THR A 176 3.48 11.93 -38.43
CA THR A 176 2.41 10.95 -38.41
C THR A 176 1.24 11.51 -37.61
N GLY A 177 0.09 11.64 -38.26
CA GLY A 177 -1.03 12.47 -37.85
C GLY A 177 -1.45 12.33 -36.39
N THR A 178 -2.03 13.42 -35.88
CA THR A 178 -2.62 13.67 -34.54
C THR A 178 -3.26 12.48 -33.79
N LEU A 179 -3.68 11.43 -34.50
CA LEU A 179 -4.19 10.19 -33.95
C LEU A 179 -3.13 9.35 -33.20
N MET A 180 -1.86 9.33 -33.62
CA MET A 180 -0.85 8.49 -32.95
C MET A 180 -0.49 8.98 -31.54
N ASN A 181 -0.58 10.30 -31.31
CA ASN A 181 -0.26 10.89 -30.01
C ASN A 181 -1.43 10.85 -29.02
N ALA A 182 -2.65 10.52 -29.47
CA ALA A 182 -3.84 10.54 -28.62
C ALA A 182 -3.69 9.61 -27.41
N GLY A 183 -3.89 10.15 -26.20
CA GLY A 183 -3.94 9.37 -24.98
C GLY A 183 -5.11 8.39 -24.99
N ARG A 184 -4.96 7.24 -24.34
CA ARG A 184 -5.96 6.18 -24.17
C ARG A 184 -6.84 6.46 -22.97
N LEU A 185 -8.09 6.84 -23.26
CA LEU A 185 -9.07 7.20 -22.24
C LEU A 185 -10.21 6.17 -22.21
N LEU A 186 -10.39 5.57 -21.04
CA LEU A 186 -11.53 4.72 -20.74
C LEU A 186 -12.61 5.58 -20.08
N THR A 187 -13.79 5.67 -20.70
CA THR A 187 -14.91 6.47 -20.18
C THR A 187 -15.92 5.56 -19.48
N ILE A 188 -16.25 5.90 -18.23
CA ILE A 188 -17.30 5.24 -17.44
C ILE A 188 -18.51 6.14 -17.38
N THR A 189 -19.67 5.57 -17.66
CA THR A 189 -20.96 6.28 -17.69
C THR A 189 -21.96 5.59 -16.78
N GLN A 190 -23.00 6.29 -16.34
CA GLN A 190 -24.03 5.65 -15.51
C GLN A 190 -24.84 4.64 -16.33
N ASP A 191 -25.46 5.12 -17.40
CA ASP A 191 -26.39 4.35 -18.23
C ASP A 191 -25.76 3.90 -19.54
N TYR A 192 -26.20 2.74 -20.02
CA TYR A 192 -25.80 2.22 -21.31
C TYR A 192 -26.24 3.15 -22.44
N SER A 193 -25.35 3.33 -23.41
CA SER A 193 -25.62 3.97 -24.70
C SER A 193 -24.98 3.14 -25.80
N ALA A 194 -25.72 2.88 -26.88
CA ALA A 194 -25.17 2.18 -28.03
C ALA A 194 -23.98 2.93 -28.64
N SER A 195 -23.02 2.19 -29.18
CA SER A 195 -21.80 2.72 -29.80
C SER A 195 -22.07 3.64 -31.00
N GLY A 196 -23.23 3.47 -31.65
CA GLY A 196 -23.58 4.17 -32.90
C GLY A 196 -22.98 3.54 -34.16
N LEU A 197 -22.24 2.43 -34.04
CA LEU A 197 -21.71 1.69 -35.19
C LEU A 197 -22.84 1.19 -36.10
N ALA A 198 -22.72 1.40 -37.41
CA ALA A 198 -23.74 1.00 -38.38
C ALA A 198 -24.12 -0.49 -38.25
N SER A 199 -25.41 -0.83 -38.31
CA SER A 199 -25.89 -2.21 -38.08
C SER A 199 -25.32 -3.22 -39.09
N ASN A 200 -25.10 -2.77 -40.33
CA ASN A 200 -24.54 -3.54 -41.45
C ASN A 200 -23.00 -3.45 -41.56
N LEU A 201 -22.32 -2.84 -40.60
CA LEU A 201 -20.86 -2.71 -40.58
C LEU A 201 -20.20 -4.10 -40.58
N LYS A 202 -19.18 -4.26 -41.43
CA LYS A 202 -18.43 -5.51 -41.58
C LYS A 202 -17.04 -5.41 -40.91
N PRO A 203 -16.48 -6.53 -40.42
CA PRO A 203 -15.09 -6.55 -39.93
C PRO A 203 -14.12 -5.98 -40.96
N GLY A 204 -13.14 -5.19 -40.52
CA GLY A 204 -12.14 -4.57 -41.39
C GLY A 204 -12.58 -3.28 -42.09
N VAL A 205 -13.85 -2.85 -41.96
CA VAL A 205 -14.34 -1.59 -42.50
C VAL A 205 -14.26 -0.50 -41.43
N VAL A 206 -13.63 0.63 -41.75
CA VAL A 206 -13.54 1.79 -40.84
C VAL A 206 -14.89 2.51 -40.78
N ASP A 207 -15.32 2.86 -39.56
CA ASP A 207 -16.53 3.63 -39.27
C ASP A 207 -16.18 4.80 -38.33
N SER A 208 -16.79 5.96 -38.52
CA SER A 208 -16.52 7.15 -37.70
C SER A 208 -16.92 6.96 -36.23
N ALA A 209 -17.88 6.09 -35.95
CA ALA A 209 -18.29 5.74 -34.58
C ALA A 209 -17.29 4.81 -33.86
N MET A 210 -16.25 4.29 -34.53
CA MET A 210 -15.23 3.45 -33.88
C MET A 210 -14.39 4.18 -32.83
N SER A 211 -14.35 5.52 -32.84
CA SER A 211 -13.70 6.35 -31.81
C SER A 211 -12.38 5.77 -31.29
N TYR A 212 -11.39 5.62 -32.18
CA TYR A 212 -10.08 5.06 -31.86
C TYR A 212 -9.44 5.73 -30.64
N PHE A 213 -8.71 4.93 -29.86
CA PHE A 213 -8.05 5.25 -28.59
C PHE A 213 -9.00 5.70 -27.48
N ARG A 214 -10.29 5.42 -27.65
CA ARG A 214 -11.33 5.59 -26.63
C ARG A 214 -12.03 4.27 -26.40
N SER A 215 -12.59 4.12 -25.22
CA SER A 215 -13.49 3.02 -24.89
C SER A 215 -14.54 3.54 -23.94
N ARG A 216 -15.75 3.00 -24.01
CA ARG A 216 -16.86 3.41 -23.15
C ARG A 216 -17.50 2.17 -22.54
N PHE A 217 -17.69 2.22 -21.22
CA PHE A 217 -18.47 1.23 -20.47
C PHE A 217 -19.46 1.95 -19.56
N SER A 218 -20.58 1.29 -19.28
CA SER A 218 -21.57 1.81 -18.33
C SER A 218 -21.62 1.00 -17.03
N VAL A 219 -21.97 1.65 -15.94
CA VAL A 219 -22.30 0.99 -14.67
C VAL A 219 -23.44 0.00 -14.89
N SER A 220 -24.45 0.37 -15.70
CA SER A 220 -25.56 -0.53 -16.00
C SER A 220 -25.13 -1.85 -16.68
N GLN A 221 -24.12 -1.82 -17.55
CA GLN A 221 -23.54 -3.02 -18.16
C GLN A 221 -22.81 -3.88 -17.13
N ILE A 222 -22.00 -3.26 -16.26
CA ILE A 222 -21.26 -3.95 -15.19
C ILE A 222 -22.25 -4.65 -14.25
N GLN A 223 -23.29 -3.96 -13.80
CA GLN A 223 -24.29 -4.49 -12.88
C GLN A 223 -25.10 -5.64 -13.50
N LYS A 224 -25.56 -5.48 -14.75
CA LYS A 224 -26.29 -6.54 -15.45
C LYS A 224 -25.41 -7.77 -15.71
N GLY A 225 -24.11 -7.57 -15.92
CA GLY A 225 -23.13 -8.66 -16.04
C GLY A 225 -22.84 -9.40 -14.73
N GLN A 226 -23.29 -8.87 -13.59
CA GLN A 226 -23.15 -9.44 -12.24
C GLN A 226 -21.69 -9.70 -11.82
N PHE A 227 -20.81 -8.75 -12.10
CA PHE A 227 -19.40 -8.80 -11.71
C PHE A 227 -19.20 -8.30 -10.27
N ASP A 228 -18.48 -9.07 -9.46
CA ASP A 228 -18.06 -8.63 -8.12
C ASP A 228 -16.67 -8.01 -8.13
N THR A 229 -15.83 -8.35 -9.11
CA THR A 229 -14.55 -7.70 -9.33
C THR A 229 -14.54 -6.96 -10.66
N VAL A 230 -14.13 -5.70 -10.65
CA VAL A 230 -14.01 -4.88 -11.85
C VAL A 230 -12.62 -4.25 -11.89
N ALA A 231 -11.87 -4.53 -12.94
CA ALA A 231 -10.59 -3.92 -13.24
C ALA A 231 -10.72 -2.98 -14.44
N LEU A 232 -10.55 -1.69 -14.21
CA LEU A 232 -10.64 -0.64 -15.23
C LEU A 232 -9.26 -0.08 -15.48
N TRP A 233 -8.74 -0.25 -16.68
CA TRP A 233 -7.45 0.28 -17.08
C TRP A 233 -7.60 1.19 -18.30
N GLY A 234 -7.45 2.49 -18.07
CA GLY A 234 -7.25 3.49 -19.10
C GLY A 234 -5.87 4.10 -18.91
N TYR A 235 -4.89 3.72 -19.75
CA TYR A 235 -3.48 4.02 -19.50
C TYR A 235 -3.18 5.52 -19.28
N ASP A 236 -3.86 6.40 -20.00
CA ASP A 236 -3.70 7.86 -19.89
C ASP A 236 -4.76 8.50 -19.00
N GLY A 237 -5.88 7.81 -18.75
CA GLY A 237 -6.91 8.32 -17.88
C GLY A 237 -8.17 7.48 -17.83
N LEU A 238 -8.84 7.55 -16.68
CA LEU A 238 -10.20 7.08 -16.49
C LEU A 238 -11.12 8.30 -16.39
N VAL A 239 -12.08 8.40 -17.30
CA VAL A 239 -12.99 9.56 -17.41
C VAL A 239 -14.38 9.15 -16.93
N PHE A 240 -14.92 9.86 -15.94
CA PHE A 240 -16.31 9.65 -15.51
C PHE A 240 -17.24 10.67 -16.20
N ASP A 241 -18.23 10.18 -16.96
CA ASP A 241 -19.19 11.04 -17.65
C ASP A 241 -20.29 11.52 -16.69
N ARG A 242 -20.25 12.81 -16.34
CA ARG A 242 -21.18 13.43 -15.38
C ARG A 242 -21.24 12.61 -14.09
N ASN A 243 -22.43 12.42 -13.52
CA ASN A 243 -22.62 11.69 -12.29
C ASN A 243 -22.49 10.18 -12.55
N VAL A 244 -21.67 9.51 -11.74
CA VAL A 244 -21.46 8.06 -11.81
C VAL A 244 -21.47 7.49 -10.41
N SER A 245 -22.26 6.43 -10.19
CA SER A 245 -22.30 5.67 -8.95
C SER A 245 -22.04 4.20 -9.25
N LEU A 246 -20.84 3.71 -8.99
CA LEU A 246 -20.42 2.32 -9.21
C LEU A 246 -20.22 1.62 -7.87
N SER A 247 -20.89 0.48 -7.67
CA SER A 247 -20.63 -0.41 -6.54
C SER A 247 -20.43 -1.84 -7.05
N VAL A 248 -19.44 -2.54 -6.51
CA VAL A 248 -19.10 -3.93 -6.86
C VAL A 248 -18.87 -4.77 -5.60
N GLY A 249 -19.21 -6.06 -5.65
CA GLY A 249 -19.33 -6.91 -4.46
C GLY A 249 -18.02 -7.39 -3.83
N ARG A 250 -16.87 -7.21 -4.49
CA ARG A 250 -15.58 -7.70 -4.00
C ARG A 250 -14.43 -6.71 -4.19
N SER A 251 -14.13 -6.30 -5.41
CA SER A 251 -12.93 -5.49 -5.66
C SER A 251 -13.07 -4.55 -6.85
N LEU A 252 -12.65 -3.29 -6.68
CA LEU A 252 -12.52 -2.32 -7.76
C LEU A 252 -11.03 -1.97 -7.95
N LEU A 253 -10.47 -2.37 -9.07
CA LEU A 253 -9.08 -2.12 -9.42
C LEU A 253 -9.04 -1.05 -10.52
N ILE A 254 -8.51 0.13 -10.22
CA ILE A 254 -8.42 1.24 -11.18
C ILE A 254 -6.97 1.44 -11.53
N LYS A 255 -6.64 1.31 -12.81
CA LYS A 255 -5.32 1.60 -13.34
C LYS A 255 -5.37 2.77 -14.33
N ALA A 256 -4.90 3.93 -13.90
CA ALA A 256 -4.91 5.14 -14.72
C ALA A 256 -3.89 6.14 -14.21
N ASP A 257 -3.31 6.93 -15.13
CA ASP A 257 -2.52 8.10 -14.75
C ASP A 257 -3.36 9.11 -13.95
N SER A 258 -4.55 9.44 -14.47
CA SER A 258 -5.42 10.46 -13.91
C SER A 258 -6.89 10.05 -13.93
N LEU A 259 -7.61 10.42 -12.87
CA LEU A 259 -9.06 10.32 -12.76
C LEU A 259 -9.67 11.66 -13.17
N TYR A 260 -10.45 11.64 -14.24
CA TYR A 260 -11.09 12.83 -14.82
C TYR A 260 -12.60 12.79 -14.70
N ASN A 261 -13.24 13.92 -14.98
CA ASN A 261 -14.67 13.99 -15.25
C ASN A 261 -14.97 14.75 -16.55
N THR A 262 -16.20 14.66 -17.05
CA THR A 262 -16.66 15.43 -18.22
C THR A 262 -17.41 16.73 -17.88
N SER A 263 -17.76 16.97 -16.63
CA SER A 263 -18.52 18.13 -16.15
C SER A 263 -18.05 18.65 -14.79
N ALA A 264 -17.68 19.93 -14.69
CA ALA A 264 -17.17 20.57 -13.47
C ALA A 264 -18.11 20.55 -12.25
N ASN A 265 -19.36 20.08 -12.39
CA ASN A 265 -20.35 19.99 -11.31
C ASN A 265 -20.76 18.55 -11.01
N SER A 266 -20.04 17.55 -11.53
CA SER A 266 -20.42 16.16 -11.32
C SER A 266 -19.97 15.59 -9.99
N THR A 267 -20.66 14.53 -9.58
CA THR A 267 -20.41 13.74 -8.38
C THR A 267 -20.17 12.29 -8.80
N VAL A 268 -19.02 11.74 -8.39
CA VAL A 268 -18.67 10.35 -8.65
C VAL A 268 -18.58 9.61 -7.32
N SER A 269 -19.23 8.46 -7.22
CA SER A 269 -19.18 7.56 -6.06
C SER A 269 -18.76 6.17 -6.50
N LEU A 270 -17.68 5.66 -5.92
CA LEU A 270 -17.12 4.35 -6.18
C LEU A 270 -17.07 3.55 -4.88
N SER A 271 -17.60 2.33 -4.87
CA SER A 271 -17.60 1.50 -3.66
C SER A 271 -17.31 0.02 -3.93
N ALA A 272 -16.42 -0.56 -3.12
CA ALA A 272 -16.10 -1.98 -3.13
C ALA A 272 -15.48 -2.38 -1.79
N PRO A 273 -15.59 -3.64 -1.33
CA PRO A 273 -14.87 -4.12 -0.15
C PRO A 273 -13.35 -3.87 -0.20
N TYR A 274 -12.74 -3.95 -1.39
CA TYR A 274 -11.36 -3.55 -1.64
C TYR A 274 -11.27 -2.62 -2.85
N VAL A 275 -10.52 -1.52 -2.72
CA VAL A 275 -10.19 -0.63 -3.84
C VAL A 275 -8.68 -0.54 -4.01
N ARG A 276 -8.20 -0.75 -5.23
CA ARG A 276 -6.82 -0.46 -5.61
C ARG A 276 -6.80 0.70 -6.60
N LEU A 277 -6.07 1.75 -6.26
CA LEU A 277 -5.71 2.84 -7.16
C LEU A 277 -4.28 2.61 -7.63
N ASP A 278 -4.10 2.36 -8.91
CA ASP A 278 -2.82 2.03 -9.52
C ASP A 278 -2.48 3.02 -10.62
N GLY A 279 -1.36 3.68 -10.47
CA GLY A 279 -0.89 4.74 -11.32
C GLY A 279 -0.01 4.27 -12.45
N ARG A 280 0.64 5.24 -13.09
CA ARG A 280 1.79 4.95 -13.96
C ARG A 280 3.00 4.60 -13.12
N THR A 281 3.65 3.49 -13.46
CA THR A 281 5.02 3.22 -13.02
C THR A 281 5.90 4.34 -13.56
N GLN A 282 6.73 4.97 -12.71
CA GLN A 282 7.70 5.96 -13.15
C GLN A 282 8.49 5.35 -14.30
N VAL A 283 8.35 5.91 -15.50
CA VAL A 283 9.08 5.41 -16.66
C VAL A 283 10.51 5.88 -16.44
N GLY A 284 11.31 5.03 -15.79
CA GLY A 284 12.76 5.14 -15.80
C GLY A 284 13.15 5.40 -17.24
N VAL A 285 13.96 6.46 -17.46
CA VAL A 285 14.41 6.99 -18.75
C VAL A 285 14.24 5.92 -19.82
N LEU A 286 13.23 6.07 -20.69
CA LEU A 286 13.05 5.14 -21.81
C LEU A 286 14.44 4.95 -22.42
N ASP A 287 14.94 3.70 -22.43
CA ASP A 287 16.15 3.35 -23.18
C ASP A 287 16.08 4.12 -24.49
N SER A 288 17.06 4.98 -24.71
CA SER A 288 17.14 5.94 -25.82
C SER A 288 16.54 5.34 -27.09
N GLY A 289 15.28 5.63 -27.42
CA GLY A 289 14.64 4.92 -28.53
C GLY A 289 13.14 4.61 -28.50
N LYS A 290 12.36 4.99 -27.47
CA LYS A 290 10.92 4.68 -27.38
C LYS A 290 10.09 5.89 -26.91
N LEU A 291 8.81 5.93 -27.28
CA LEU A 291 7.80 6.95 -26.98
C LEU A 291 6.52 6.31 -26.45
N ILE A 292 5.81 7.05 -25.60
CA ILE A 292 4.46 6.72 -25.13
C ILE A 292 3.52 7.88 -25.47
N PRO A 293 2.49 7.68 -26.31
CA PRO A 293 1.46 8.69 -26.59
C PRO A 293 0.76 9.20 -25.32
N PHE A 294 0.50 10.52 -25.20
CA PHE A 294 -0.11 11.13 -24.01
C PHE A 294 -1.09 12.29 -24.26
N ASP A 295 -1.48 12.61 -25.50
CA ASP A 295 -2.34 13.78 -25.77
C ASP A 295 -3.76 13.53 -25.24
N THR A 296 -4.03 14.05 -24.04
CA THR A 296 -5.34 14.05 -23.39
C THR A 296 -6.07 15.36 -23.70
N PRO A 297 -7.40 15.32 -23.95
CA PRO A 297 -8.16 16.54 -24.13
C PRO A 297 -8.21 17.33 -22.81
N THR A 298 -8.36 18.64 -22.89
CA THR A 298 -8.60 19.47 -21.70
C THR A 298 -9.94 19.07 -21.08
N LEU A 299 -9.89 18.50 -19.87
CA LEU A 299 -11.06 18.09 -19.10
C LEU A 299 -11.25 19.03 -17.89
N PRO A 300 -12.49 19.22 -17.41
CA PRO A 300 -12.75 20.03 -16.24
C PRO A 300 -12.02 19.53 -14.99
N THR A 301 -11.60 20.46 -14.12
CA THR A 301 -10.98 20.16 -12.82
C THR A 301 -11.92 20.39 -11.62
N GLY A 302 -13.22 20.52 -11.89
CA GLY A 302 -14.27 20.72 -10.89
C GLY A 302 -14.82 19.40 -10.31
N GLY A 303 -15.97 19.47 -9.66
CA GLY A 303 -16.72 18.31 -9.17
C GLY A 303 -16.12 17.63 -7.95
N SER A 304 -16.70 16.49 -7.58
CA SER A 304 -16.20 15.66 -6.48
C SER A 304 -16.19 14.18 -6.83
N ILE A 305 -15.19 13.47 -6.31
CA ILE A 305 -15.10 12.02 -6.34
C ILE A 305 -15.02 11.47 -4.92
N THR A 306 -15.82 10.44 -4.64
CA THR A 306 -15.84 9.73 -3.36
C THR A 306 -15.58 8.25 -3.61
N ILE A 307 -14.60 7.69 -2.90
CA ILE A 307 -14.19 6.28 -2.96
C ILE A 307 -14.40 5.67 -1.58
N SER A 308 -15.17 4.59 -1.48
CA SER A 308 -15.53 3.96 -0.21
C SER A 308 -15.20 2.46 -0.20
N ALA A 309 -14.38 2.02 0.77
CA ALA A 309 -13.93 0.63 0.85
C ALA A 309 -13.72 0.07 2.27
N GLY A 310 -13.44 -1.23 2.37
CA GLY A 310 -12.92 -1.87 3.58
C GLY A 310 -11.39 -1.80 3.69
N LEU A 311 -10.70 -1.75 2.55
CA LEU A 311 -9.26 -1.55 2.42
C LEU A 311 -8.99 -0.77 1.13
N VAL A 312 -8.09 0.22 1.19
CA VAL A 312 -7.65 0.98 0.01
C VAL A 312 -6.14 0.87 -0.14
N ASP A 313 -5.69 0.53 -1.35
CA ASP A 313 -4.27 0.59 -1.68
C ASP A 313 -3.99 1.64 -2.76
N PHE A 314 -2.89 2.36 -2.59
CA PHE A 314 -2.31 3.27 -3.59
C PHE A 314 -1.03 2.66 -4.15
N TYR A 315 -0.94 2.50 -5.46
CA TYR A 315 0.22 1.97 -6.15
C TYR A 315 0.68 2.96 -7.22
N ASN A 316 2.01 3.03 -7.43
CA ASN A 316 2.59 3.86 -8.48
C ASN A 316 2.10 5.32 -8.39
N GLN A 317 2.04 6.07 -9.49
CA GLN A 317 1.63 7.49 -9.47
C GLN A 317 0.19 7.69 -9.97
N VAL A 318 -0.74 7.97 -9.06
CA VAL A 318 -2.17 8.21 -9.35
C VAL A 318 -2.53 9.67 -9.12
N TRP A 319 -3.36 10.21 -10.01
CA TRP A 319 -3.87 11.56 -9.92
C TRP A 319 -5.40 11.64 -9.89
N SER A 320 -5.94 12.61 -9.15
CA SER A 320 -7.34 13.01 -9.20
C SER A 320 -7.46 14.46 -9.68
N ASP A 321 -8.07 14.67 -10.85
CA ASP A 321 -8.34 16.01 -11.41
C ASP A 321 -9.68 16.59 -10.89
N TYR A 322 -10.02 16.35 -9.64
CA TYR A 322 -11.25 16.86 -9.01
C TYR A 322 -10.96 18.00 -8.04
N ALA A 323 -11.92 18.92 -7.89
CA ALA A 323 -11.86 19.99 -6.89
C ALA A 323 -11.96 19.43 -5.45
N SER A 324 -12.67 18.33 -5.26
CA SER A 324 -12.74 17.59 -3.98
C SER A 324 -12.60 16.09 -4.22
N THR A 325 -11.66 15.47 -3.52
CA THR A 325 -11.41 14.03 -3.54
C THR A 325 -11.58 13.48 -2.14
N ASN A 326 -12.54 12.58 -1.95
CA ASN A 326 -12.83 11.95 -0.67
C ASN A 326 -12.54 10.45 -0.77
N ILE A 327 -11.71 9.91 0.11
CA ILE A 327 -11.44 8.48 0.18
C ILE A 327 -11.72 8.01 1.61
N ALA A 328 -12.65 7.07 1.75
CA ALA A 328 -13.09 6.53 3.02
C ALA A 328 -12.86 5.01 3.05
N SER A 329 -11.97 4.56 3.94
CA SER A 329 -11.76 3.16 4.28
C SER A 329 -12.32 2.89 5.67
N THR A 330 -13.10 1.83 5.83
CA THR A 330 -13.51 1.35 7.16
C THR A 330 -12.39 0.60 7.88
N GLY A 331 -11.38 0.16 7.14
CA GLY A 331 -10.12 -0.39 7.65
C GLY A 331 -8.93 0.47 7.24
N ASP A 332 -7.87 -0.18 6.80
CA ASP A 332 -6.58 0.47 6.56
C ASP A 332 -6.50 1.16 5.19
N MET A 333 -5.54 2.07 5.04
CA MET A 333 -5.05 2.57 3.76
C MET A 333 -3.55 2.32 3.64
N ARG A 334 -3.13 1.66 2.56
CA ARG A 334 -1.73 1.29 2.35
C ARG A 334 -1.17 2.00 1.13
N VAL A 335 0.03 2.56 1.27
CA VAL A 335 0.64 3.39 0.23
C VAL A 335 1.90 2.72 -0.31
N TYR A 336 1.99 2.52 -1.62
CA TYR A 336 3.13 1.93 -2.33
C TYR A 336 3.61 2.83 -3.48
N GLY A 337 3.22 4.10 -3.46
CA GLY A 337 3.55 5.08 -4.49
C GLY A 337 3.09 6.49 -4.14
N TYR A 338 2.63 7.23 -5.14
CA TYR A 338 2.28 8.64 -5.05
C TYR A 338 0.81 8.86 -5.39
N PHE A 339 0.10 9.61 -4.55
CA PHE A 339 -1.27 10.04 -4.81
C PHE A 339 -1.38 11.56 -4.72
N GLY A 340 -1.87 12.18 -5.79
CA GLY A 340 -2.09 13.63 -5.86
C GLY A 340 -3.54 13.98 -6.18
N ALA A 341 -4.14 14.85 -5.36
CA ALA A 341 -5.41 15.50 -5.69
C ALA A 341 -5.16 16.92 -6.19
N TYR A 342 -5.82 17.31 -7.29
CA TYR A 342 -5.76 18.65 -7.85
C TYR A 342 -6.28 19.70 -6.86
N GLY A 343 -7.42 19.45 -6.23
CA GLY A 343 -8.04 20.30 -5.21
C GLY A 343 -7.81 19.79 -3.79
N ASN A 344 -8.88 19.75 -2.99
CA ASN A 344 -8.87 19.27 -1.61
C ASN A 344 -8.89 17.74 -1.55
N LEU A 345 -8.23 17.19 -0.53
CA LEU A 345 -8.15 15.77 -0.26
C LEU A 345 -8.61 15.47 1.17
N ASP A 346 -9.67 14.67 1.30
CA ASP A 346 -10.16 14.15 2.57
C ASP A 346 -9.96 12.63 2.62
N LEU A 347 -9.25 12.15 3.64
CA LEU A 347 -8.95 10.73 3.87
C LEU A 347 -9.55 10.30 5.21
N THR A 348 -10.33 9.22 5.22
CA THR A 348 -10.84 8.59 6.46
C THR A 348 -10.39 7.14 6.49
N ALA A 349 -9.67 6.72 7.52
CA ALA A 349 -9.17 5.34 7.65
C ALA A 349 -8.98 4.95 9.12
N ALA A 350 -8.92 3.64 9.40
CA ALA A 350 -8.46 3.14 10.70
C ALA A 350 -6.99 3.51 10.94
N GLN A 351 -6.16 3.40 9.90
CA GLN A 351 -4.79 3.89 9.86
C GLN A 351 -4.30 4.04 8.41
N ILE A 352 -3.35 4.95 8.18
CA ILE A 352 -2.67 5.17 6.90
C ILE A 352 -1.18 4.88 7.08
N TYR A 353 -0.59 4.02 6.23
CA TYR A 353 0.83 3.69 6.34
C TYR A 353 1.46 3.29 4.99
N PRO A 354 2.77 3.53 4.78
CA PRO A 354 3.48 3.07 3.60
C PRO A 354 3.74 1.56 3.67
N GLY A 355 3.96 0.93 2.53
CA GLY A 355 4.48 -0.43 2.45
C GLY A 355 5.90 -0.55 3.00
N THR A 356 6.32 -1.79 3.25
CA THR A 356 7.69 -2.06 3.73
C THR A 356 8.71 -1.53 2.72
N SER A 357 9.65 -0.71 3.20
CA SER A 357 10.73 -0.12 2.41
C SER A 357 10.26 0.67 1.17
N THR A 358 9.03 1.21 1.18
CA THR A 358 8.53 2.06 0.10
C THR A 358 8.64 3.54 0.43
N GLU A 359 9.05 4.35 -0.53
CA GLU A 359 8.97 5.80 -0.46
C GLU A 359 7.69 6.30 -1.14
N THR A 360 6.91 7.12 -0.44
CA THR A 360 5.54 7.44 -0.85
C THR A 360 5.16 8.89 -0.56
N ILE A 361 4.24 9.45 -1.36
CA ILE A 361 3.68 10.79 -1.13
C ILE A 361 2.16 10.73 -1.28
N ILE A 362 1.46 11.38 -0.38
CA ILE A 362 0.06 11.75 -0.54
C ILE A 362 -0.04 13.26 -0.45
N GLY A 363 -0.73 13.92 -1.38
CA GLY A 363 -0.87 15.36 -1.30
C GLY A 363 -2.07 15.98 -2.02
N ALA A 364 -2.40 17.19 -1.57
CA ALA A 364 -3.43 18.05 -2.12
C ALA A 364 -2.82 19.26 -2.85
N GLY A 365 -3.63 19.93 -3.68
CA GLY A 365 -3.16 21.07 -4.47
C GLY A 365 -2.08 20.69 -5.46
N ALA A 366 -2.14 19.46 -5.96
CA ALA A 366 -1.08 18.92 -6.77
C ALA A 366 -1.08 19.59 -8.16
N ARG A 367 0.11 19.89 -8.72
CA ARG A 367 0.30 20.42 -10.07
C ARG A 367 1.31 19.60 -10.88
N ARG A 368 1.01 19.37 -12.15
CA ARG A 368 1.95 18.81 -13.13
C ARG A 368 2.88 19.92 -13.61
N ASN A 369 4.16 19.85 -13.25
CA ASN A 369 5.16 20.75 -13.82
C ASN A 369 5.63 20.19 -15.16
N VAL A 370 5.37 20.94 -16.23
CA VAL A 370 6.00 20.72 -17.54
C VAL A 370 7.34 21.48 -17.50
N PRO A 371 8.49 20.83 -17.71
CA PRO A 371 9.77 21.51 -17.83
C PRO A 371 9.75 22.64 -18.86
N PRO A 372 10.63 23.65 -18.73
CA PRO A 372 10.65 24.80 -19.62
C PRO A 372 10.73 24.42 -21.11
N THR A 373 10.03 25.19 -21.95
CA THR A 373 9.97 25.05 -23.40
C THR A 373 11.37 24.92 -24.01
N GLY A 374 11.61 23.85 -24.79
CA GLY A 374 12.90 23.54 -25.41
C GLY A 374 13.45 22.15 -25.03
N THR A 375 12.89 21.52 -23.99
CA THR A 375 13.04 20.08 -23.73
C THR A 375 11.98 19.31 -24.50
N ASN A 376 12.35 18.16 -25.07
CA ASN A 376 11.46 17.33 -25.87
C ASN A 376 10.24 16.92 -25.02
N PRO A 377 8.99 17.27 -25.38
CA PRO A 377 7.78 16.98 -24.59
C PRO A 377 7.57 15.48 -24.35
N PHE A 378 8.31 14.64 -25.08
CA PHE A 378 8.27 13.20 -24.97
C PHE A 378 9.26 12.58 -23.97
N LEU A 379 10.11 13.39 -23.31
CA LEU A 379 11.05 12.95 -22.25
C LEU A 379 10.54 13.24 -20.83
N LEU A 380 9.25 13.56 -20.68
CA LEU A 380 8.73 14.19 -19.48
C LEU A 380 8.30 13.19 -18.40
N ASN A 381 9.19 12.92 -17.44
CA ASN A 381 8.73 12.64 -16.08
C ASN A 381 8.18 13.95 -15.51
N ALA A 382 6.86 14.13 -15.57
CA ALA A 382 6.22 15.29 -14.94
C ALA A 382 6.54 15.26 -13.44
N VAL A 383 7.38 16.19 -12.98
CA VAL A 383 7.65 16.36 -11.56
C VAL A 383 6.38 16.94 -10.95
N LEU A 384 5.76 16.19 -10.05
CA LEU A 384 4.63 16.71 -9.30
C LEU A 384 5.13 17.72 -8.27
N SER A 385 4.42 18.84 -8.19
CA SER A 385 4.46 19.71 -7.02
C SER A 385 3.14 19.59 -6.28
N TYR A 386 3.17 19.81 -4.97
CA TYR A 386 1.99 19.76 -4.10
C TYR A 386 1.88 21.07 -3.33
N GLY A 387 0.72 21.30 -2.69
CA GLY A 387 0.51 22.47 -1.86
C GLY A 387 0.23 23.77 -2.63
N ALA A 388 -0.48 23.69 -3.77
CA ALA A 388 -1.02 24.88 -4.39
C ALA A 388 -1.92 25.68 -3.42
N ALA A 389 -1.97 26.99 -3.59
CA ALA A 389 -2.76 27.89 -2.73
C ALA A 389 -4.24 27.47 -2.67
N GLY A 390 -4.82 27.54 -1.48
CA GLY A 390 -6.15 27.08 -1.10
C GLY A 390 -6.29 25.59 -0.80
N SER A 391 -5.25 24.76 -1.01
CA SER A 391 -5.38 23.30 -0.90
C SER A 391 -5.32 22.79 0.54
N VAL A 392 -6.25 21.89 0.86
CA VAL A 392 -6.31 21.25 2.18
C VAL A 392 -6.23 19.73 2.04
N LEU A 393 -5.32 19.12 2.82
CA LEU A 393 -5.31 17.69 3.12
C LEU A 393 -5.87 17.49 4.53
N THR A 394 -7.00 16.80 4.65
CA THR A 394 -7.59 16.44 5.94
C THR A 394 -7.56 14.92 6.11
N ILE A 395 -7.13 14.45 7.29
CA ILE A 395 -7.08 13.05 7.65
C ILE A 395 -7.95 12.82 8.87
N HIS A 396 -8.87 11.86 8.79
CA HIS A 396 -9.81 11.48 9.83
C HIS A 396 -9.56 10.03 10.28
N GLY A 397 -9.70 9.76 11.58
CA GLY A 397 -9.72 8.40 12.12
C GLY A 397 -11.13 7.79 12.11
N THR A 398 -11.22 6.47 12.19
CA THR A 398 -12.51 5.75 12.37
C THR A 398 -12.93 5.60 13.83
N GLY A 399 -12.13 6.13 14.78
CA GLY A 399 -12.41 6.18 16.21
C GLY A 399 -11.75 5.07 17.05
N ALA A 400 -11.53 3.88 16.48
CA ALA A 400 -10.76 2.82 17.15
C ALA A 400 -9.27 2.92 16.80
N THR A 401 -8.39 2.61 17.74
CA THR A 401 -6.93 2.49 17.48
C THR A 401 -6.60 1.07 17.05
N PRO A 402 -6.28 0.81 15.77
CA PRO A 402 -5.88 -0.51 15.31
C PRO A 402 -4.47 -0.88 15.80
N ALA A 403 -4.15 -2.17 15.76
CA ALA A 403 -2.80 -2.68 15.99
C ALA A 403 -1.79 -2.08 14.99
N VAL A 404 -0.52 -1.96 15.40
CA VAL A 404 0.56 -1.50 14.53
C VAL A 404 0.63 -2.41 13.29
N PRO A 405 0.70 -1.84 12.07
CA PRO A 405 0.61 -2.65 10.87
C PRO A 405 1.90 -3.45 10.64
N TYR A 406 1.78 -4.59 9.96
CA TYR A 406 2.93 -5.37 9.47
C TYR A 406 3.62 -4.68 8.28
N SER A 407 4.26 -3.53 8.55
CA SER A 407 5.04 -2.72 7.62
C SER A 407 6.22 -2.08 8.33
N LEU A 408 7.39 -2.00 7.68
CA LEU A 408 8.63 -1.49 8.27
C LEU A 408 9.41 -0.62 7.29
N PHE A 409 10.18 0.35 7.78
CA PHE A 409 11.16 1.10 6.99
C PHE A 409 10.56 1.87 5.78
N GLY A 410 9.24 2.05 5.74
CA GLY A 410 8.59 2.86 4.73
C GLY A 410 8.69 4.35 5.04
N TYR A 411 8.65 5.19 4.01
CA TYR A 411 8.67 6.64 4.12
C TYR A 411 7.38 7.23 3.53
N LEU A 412 6.63 7.98 4.34
CA LEU A 412 5.36 8.58 3.94
C LEU A 412 5.43 10.10 4.05
N GLN A 413 5.28 10.77 2.90
CA GLN A 413 5.19 12.22 2.84
C GLN A 413 3.73 12.66 2.69
N LEU A 414 3.32 13.67 3.46
CA LEU A 414 2.04 14.35 3.36
C LEU A 414 2.29 15.79 2.92
N GLN A 415 1.69 16.23 1.81
CA GLN A 415 1.98 17.56 1.25
C GLN A 415 0.71 18.31 0.86
N ALA A 416 0.53 19.53 1.38
CA ALA A 416 -0.55 20.44 1.03
C ALA A 416 -0.18 21.88 1.46
N GLU A 417 -0.98 22.88 1.10
CA GLU A 417 -0.81 24.20 1.73
C GLU A 417 -1.20 24.11 3.22
N THR A 418 -2.31 23.46 3.53
CA THR A 418 -2.75 23.15 4.90
C THR A 418 -2.96 21.66 5.08
N ILE A 419 -2.41 21.10 6.16
CA ILE A 419 -2.59 19.70 6.56
C ILE A 419 -3.30 19.67 7.91
N LYS A 420 -4.44 18.98 7.98
CA LYS A 420 -5.19 18.73 9.21
C LYS A 420 -5.17 17.24 9.51
N GLN A 421 -4.33 16.82 10.44
CA GLN A 421 -4.10 15.42 10.76
C GLN A 421 -4.88 15.06 12.03
N GLY A 422 -6.05 14.42 11.87
CA GLY A 422 -6.95 13.99 12.95
C GLY A 422 -7.19 12.49 13.02
N GLY A 423 -6.40 11.69 12.28
CA GLY A 423 -6.48 10.23 12.26
C GLY A 423 -5.22 9.56 12.77
N ILE A 424 -4.96 8.35 12.30
CA ILE A 424 -3.78 7.55 12.65
C ILE A 424 -2.90 7.40 11.40
N VAL A 425 -1.70 7.97 11.45
CA VAL A 425 -0.69 7.89 10.37
C VAL A 425 0.55 7.21 10.94
N ARG A 426 1.01 6.14 10.29
CA ARG A 426 2.10 5.30 10.78
C ARG A 426 3.16 5.04 9.72
N ALA A 427 4.42 4.95 10.14
CA ALA A 427 5.53 4.40 9.36
C ALA A 427 6.52 3.70 10.30
N PRO A 428 6.22 2.48 10.77
CA PRO A 428 7.01 1.82 11.82
C PRO A 428 8.47 1.62 11.39
N MET A 429 9.42 2.02 12.23
CA MET A 429 10.86 2.08 11.91
C MET A 429 11.18 2.79 10.58
N GLY A 430 10.35 3.73 10.17
CA GLY A 430 10.54 4.51 8.96
C GLY A 430 10.41 6.00 9.23
N GLY A 431 9.93 6.74 8.23
CA GLY A 431 9.79 8.18 8.32
C GLY A 431 8.42 8.69 7.90
N ILE A 432 7.96 9.73 8.60
CA ILE A 432 6.79 10.52 8.20
C ILE A 432 7.26 11.95 7.97
N ALA A 433 6.99 12.51 6.79
CA ALA A 433 7.24 13.92 6.52
C ALA A 433 5.94 14.65 6.24
N MET A 434 5.75 15.83 6.82
CA MET A 434 4.62 16.71 6.50
C MET A 434 5.15 18.04 6.00
N THR A 435 4.65 18.52 4.86
CA THR A 435 5.03 19.80 4.27
C THR A 435 3.78 20.65 4.04
N GLY A 436 3.67 21.77 4.76
CA GLY A 436 2.52 22.68 4.75
C GLY A 436 2.32 23.38 6.09
N ALA A 437 1.27 24.18 6.25
CA ALA A 437 0.78 24.59 7.56
C ALA A 437 0.11 23.38 8.23
N VAL A 438 0.71 22.84 9.29
CA VAL A 438 0.31 21.55 9.88
C VAL A 438 -0.43 21.78 11.19
N GLU A 439 -1.60 21.16 11.30
CA GLU A 439 -2.38 21.05 12.53
C GLU A 439 -2.60 19.57 12.88
N LEU A 440 -1.98 19.11 13.96
CA LEU A 440 -2.26 17.82 14.58
C LEU A 440 -3.46 18.01 15.51
N LEU A 441 -4.58 17.37 15.17
CA LEU A 441 -5.87 17.55 15.83
C LEU A 441 -6.00 16.61 17.05
N PRO A 442 -6.95 16.87 17.96
CA PRO A 442 -7.20 15.97 19.09
C PRO A 442 -7.44 14.52 18.66
N SER A 443 -6.94 13.57 19.47
CA SER A 443 -7.01 12.12 19.24
C SER A 443 -6.22 11.61 18.02
N SER A 444 -5.45 12.46 17.36
CA SER A 444 -4.59 12.04 16.25
C SER A 444 -3.34 11.32 16.75
N VAL A 445 -2.87 10.34 15.96
CA VAL A 445 -1.60 9.64 16.20
C VAL A 445 -0.74 9.75 14.95
N THR A 446 0.45 10.31 15.09
CA THR A 446 1.52 10.27 14.08
C THR A 446 2.67 9.46 14.66
N SER A 447 2.88 8.22 14.19
CA SER A 447 3.80 7.28 14.84
C SER A 447 4.78 6.63 13.88
N VAL A 448 6.05 6.56 14.28
CA VAL A 448 7.08 5.71 13.65
C VAL A 448 7.54 4.57 14.58
N SER A 449 6.85 4.41 15.71
CA SER A 449 7.14 3.38 16.70
C SER A 449 6.76 1.98 16.21
N THR A 450 7.53 0.99 16.65
CA THR A 450 7.20 -0.44 16.54
C THR A 450 6.73 -1.02 17.86
N ARG A 451 6.47 -0.20 18.89
CA ARG A 451 5.94 -0.69 20.16
C ARG A 451 4.71 -1.57 19.92
N ASP A 452 4.68 -2.71 20.61
CA ASP A 452 3.67 -3.76 20.50
C ASP A 452 3.61 -4.51 19.15
N LEU A 453 4.52 -4.23 18.20
CA LEU A 453 4.67 -5.02 16.97
C LEU A 453 5.65 -6.17 17.18
N VAL A 454 5.22 -7.39 16.86
CA VAL A 454 6.10 -8.55 16.68
C VAL A 454 5.97 -9.00 15.23
N MET A 455 7.02 -8.84 14.44
CA MET A 455 6.99 -9.05 12.99
C MET A 455 8.21 -9.87 12.53
N GLN A 456 7.98 -10.78 11.58
CA GLN A 456 9.08 -11.47 10.89
C GLN A 456 9.78 -10.52 9.93
N TYR A 457 11.10 -10.44 10.03
CA TYR A 457 11.91 -9.58 9.17
C TYR A 457 13.28 -10.22 8.92
N GLY A 458 13.39 -10.99 7.84
CA GLY A 458 14.66 -11.59 7.42
C GLY A 458 15.23 -12.64 8.38
N GLY A 459 16.54 -12.86 8.30
CA GLY A 459 17.28 -13.78 9.16
C GLY A 459 18.70 -14.01 8.66
N THR A 460 19.49 -14.79 9.40
CA THR A 460 20.85 -15.18 9.03
C THR A 460 21.04 -16.67 9.17
N THR A 461 21.70 -17.33 8.23
CA THR A 461 21.99 -18.78 8.31
C THR A 461 23.28 -19.07 9.08
N ASP A 462 24.25 -18.16 9.05
CA ASP A 462 25.63 -18.34 9.53
C ASP A 462 26.04 -17.37 10.65
N GLY A 463 25.21 -16.38 10.97
CA GLY A 463 25.51 -15.33 11.94
C GLY A 463 26.38 -14.19 11.37
N VAL A 464 26.72 -14.22 10.07
CA VAL A 464 27.57 -13.24 9.41
C VAL A 464 26.77 -12.40 8.42
N THR A 465 25.90 -13.02 7.62
CA THR A 465 25.05 -12.30 6.65
C THR A 465 23.59 -12.39 7.07
N TYR A 466 22.97 -11.23 7.27
CA TYR A 466 21.53 -11.12 7.45
C TYR A 466 20.89 -10.80 6.11
N GLN A 467 19.77 -11.46 5.78
CA GLN A 467 19.04 -11.22 4.54
C GLN A 467 17.55 -11.04 4.82
N VAL A 468 16.90 -10.20 4.03
CA VAL A 468 15.46 -9.99 4.02
C VAL A 468 15.00 -10.24 2.59
N ASP A 469 14.17 -11.26 2.38
CA ASP A 469 13.67 -11.63 1.05
C ASP A 469 14.77 -11.80 -0.02
N GLY A 470 15.96 -12.26 0.39
CA GLY A 470 17.12 -12.44 -0.50
C GLY A 470 17.94 -11.17 -0.78
N HIS A 471 17.63 -10.06 -0.11
CA HIS A 471 18.34 -8.79 -0.20
C HIS A 471 19.01 -8.41 1.13
N ASP A 472 19.94 -7.47 1.09
CA ASP A 472 20.52 -6.88 2.30
C ASP A 472 19.43 -6.20 3.14
N PRO A 473 19.52 -6.26 4.48
CA PRO A 473 18.55 -5.62 5.33
C PRO A 473 18.65 -4.10 5.19
N TYR A 474 17.54 -3.41 5.44
CA TYR A 474 17.58 -1.98 5.66
C TYR A 474 18.40 -1.66 6.92
N LEU A 475 19.33 -0.71 6.81
CA LEU A 475 20.25 -0.33 7.88
C LEU A 475 20.24 1.18 8.03
N GLU A 476 19.90 1.66 9.22
CA GLU A 476 19.87 3.09 9.55
C GLU A 476 20.78 3.38 10.73
N THR A 477 21.31 4.60 10.78
CA THR A 477 22.19 4.99 11.89
C THR A 477 21.37 5.24 13.16
N ALA A 478 21.94 4.91 14.32
CA ALA A 478 21.30 5.20 15.61
C ALA A 478 21.15 6.72 15.87
N THR A 479 21.94 7.56 15.19
CA THR A 479 21.82 9.02 15.24
C THR A 479 20.69 9.57 14.34
N SER A 480 20.03 8.72 13.56
CA SER A 480 18.81 8.98 12.76
C SER A 480 18.88 10.08 11.69
N ALA A 481 20.07 10.62 11.38
CA ALA A 481 20.26 11.61 10.30
C ALA A 481 21.48 11.26 9.43
N TYR A 482 21.26 11.21 8.10
CA TYR A 482 22.26 10.91 7.08
C TYR A 482 22.21 11.91 5.91
N PHE A 483 23.30 12.00 5.14
CA PHE A 483 23.37 12.81 3.90
C PHE A 483 22.84 12.00 2.72
N ALA A 484 21.76 12.45 2.06
CA ALA A 484 21.51 11.98 0.70
C ALA A 484 22.60 12.54 -0.23
N SER A 485 23.05 11.76 -1.21
CA SER A 485 24.01 12.22 -2.22
C SER A 485 23.48 13.50 -2.89
N GLY A 486 24.25 14.60 -2.86
CA GLY A 486 23.84 15.89 -3.45
C GLY A 486 23.57 17.03 -2.45
N GLY A 487 23.78 16.82 -1.14
CA GLY A 487 23.75 17.90 -0.14
C GLY A 487 22.39 18.17 0.52
N ASN A 488 21.37 17.35 0.23
CA ASN A 488 20.09 17.39 0.94
C ASN A 488 20.14 16.49 2.17
N ILE A 489 19.60 16.98 3.29
CA ILE A 489 19.45 16.22 4.54
C ILE A 489 18.07 15.56 4.50
N SER A 490 18.05 14.23 4.39
CA SER A 490 16.83 13.42 4.47
C SER A 490 16.83 12.65 5.79
N LEU A 491 15.76 12.76 6.57
CA LEU A 491 15.52 11.89 7.72
C LEU A 491 14.96 10.57 7.21
N THR A 492 15.59 9.47 7.57
CA THR A 492 15.08 8.14 7.24
C THR A 492 14.32 7.50 8.40
N LEU A 493 14.60 7.91 9.64
CA LEU A 493 13.94 7.44 10.86
C LEU A 493 13.39 8.59 11.69
N GLY A 494 12.07 8.78 11.72
CA GLY A 494 11.46 9.84 12.53
C GLY A 494 10.28 10.55 11.89
N VAL A 495 9.85 11.63 12.55
CA VAL A 495 8.81 12.52 12.04
C VAL A 495 9.46 13.86 11.70
N SER A 496 9.26 14.35 10.47
CA SER A 496 9.70 15.67 10.02
C SER A 496 8.50 16.53 9.67
N VAL A 497 8.44 17.75 10.20
CA VAL A 497 7.40 18.71 9.87
C VAL A 497 8.05 19.97 9.32
N THR A 498 7.73 20.30 8.07
CA THR A 498 8.22 21.50 7.37
C THR A 498 7.05 22.43 7.11
N GLY A 499 7.10 23.65 7.65
CA GLY A 499 5.98 24.55 7.46
C GLY A 499 6.11 25.94 8.05
N PRO A 500 5.25 26.86 7.60
CA PRO A 500 5.18 28.22 8.15
C PRO A 500 4.55 28.26 9.55
N SER A 501 3.74 27.25 9.90
CA SER A 501 3.12 27.08 11.21
C SER A 501 2.90 25.60 11.51
N ILE A 502 3.26 25.18 12.72
CA ILE A 502 3.10 23.81 13.22
C ILE A 502 2.33 23.90 14.54
N VAL A 503 1.14 23.29 14.57
CA VAL A 503 0.25 23.30 15.73
C VAL A 503 -0.05 21.88 16.16
N ALA A 504 0.36 21.50 17.37
CA ALA A 504 -0.04 20.26 18.01
C ALA A 504 -1.11 20.57 19.07
N ARG A 505 -2.35 20.14 18.86
CA ARG A 505 -3.46 20.39 19.78
C ARG A 505 -3.45 19.42 20.95
N ALA A 506 -4.06 19.83 22.06
CA ALA A 506 -4.24 18.94 23.20
C ALA A 506 -4.93 17.64 22.79
N GLY A 507 -4.35 16.51 23.22
CA GLY A 507 -4.80 15.16 22.86
C GLY A 507 -4.29 14.61 21.53
N SER A 508 -3.45 15.34 20.78
CA SER A 508 -2.68 14.74 19.66
C SER A 508 -1.41 14.05 20.18
N LEU A 509 -1.00 12.96 19.55
CA LEU A 509 0.21 12.21 19.91
C LEU A 509 1.17 12.09 18.71
N VAL A 510 2.42 12.50 18.91
CA VAL A 510 3.55 12.10 18.05
C VAL A 510 4.34 11.01 18.77
N ASP A 511 4.28 9.78 18.27
CA ASP A 511 4.88 8.62 18.92
C ASP A 511 6.17 8.21 18.21
N LEU A 512 7.29 8.52 18.87
CA LEU A 512 8.65 8.26 18.40
C LEU A 512 9.30 7.17 19.25
N SER A 513 8.53 6.49 20.07
CA SER A 513 9.08 5.58 21.05
C SER A 513 9.80 4.38 20.45
N GLY A 514 10.68 3.80 21.26
CA GLY A 514 11.24 2.50 21.00
C GLY A 514 10.35 1.37 21.51
N GLY A 515 10.46 0.20 20.89
CA GLY A 515 9.78 -1.02 21.30
C GLY A 515 9.47 -1.93 20.12
N GLY A 516 8.90 -3.10 20.41
CA GLY A 516 8.60 -4.11 19.41
C GLY A 516 9.69 -5.16 19.29
N THR A 517 9.51 -6.09 18.38
CA THR A 517 10.45 -7.19 18.15
C THR A 517 10.40 -7.60 16.68
N LEU A 518 11.51 -7.39 15.96
CA LEU A 518 11.72 -7.93 14.63
C LEU A 518 12.40 -9.29 14.76
N THR A 519 11.56 -10.33 14.78
CA THR A 519 12.04 -11.70 14.78
C THR A 519 12.69 -11.99 13.42
N GLY A 520 13.78 -12.74 13.43
CA GLY A 520 14.46 -13.18 12.23
C GLY A 520 14.65 -14.68 12.25
N ALA A 521 14.51 -15.33 11.10
CA ALA A 521 14.66 -16.76 10.95
C ALA A 521 15.19 -17.10 9.56
N ALA A 522 16.26 -17.88 9.50
CA ALA A 522 16.73 -18.45 8.24
C ALA A 522 16.83 -19.97 8.31
N PHE A 523 16.31 -20.64 7.29
CA PHE A 523 16.31 -22.10 7.19
C PHE A 523 17.75 -22.63 7.06
N ILE A 524 18.05 -23.69 7.83
CA ILE A 524 19.29 -24.44 7.75
C ILE A 524 18.97 -25.85 7.27
N SER A 525 19.46 -26.20 6.07
CA SER A 525 19.35 -27.57 5.56
C SER A 525 20.32 -28.51 6.29
N GLY A 526 19.82 -29.68 6.71
CA GLY A 526 20.65 -30.70 7.34
C GLY A 526 19.87 -31.68 8.21
N ARG A 527 20.44 -32.00 9.39
CA ARG A 527 19.87 -33.01 10.32
C ARG A 527 18.48 -32.65 10.84
N GLY A 528 18.13 -31.37 10.92
CA GLY A 528 16.80 -30.91 11.31
C GLY A 528 15.79 -30.81 10.16
N GLY A 529 16.14 -31.23 8.95
CA GLY A 529 15.27 -31.23 7.77
C GLY A 529 16.00 -30.79 6.51
N SER A 530 15.67 -31.40 5.37
CA SER A 530 16.28 -31.07 4.06
C SER A 530 15.50 -30.02 3.27
N VAL A 531 14.30 -29.63 3.73
CA VAL A 531 13.44 -28.64 3.09
C VAL A 531 12.87 -27.67 4.13
N ASP A 532 12.59 -26.44 3.69
CA ASP A 532 11.86 -25.46 4.48
C ASP A 532 10.35 -25.71 4.36
N THR A 533 9.74 -26.20 5.44
CA THR A 533 8.30 -26.52 5.49
C THR A 533 7.41 -25.28 5.54
N LEU A 534 7.96 -24.08 5.67
CA LEU A 534 7.22 -22.83 5.45
C LEU A 534 7.02 -22.54 3.95
N LEU A 535 7.93 -23.01 3.10
CA LEU A 535 7.88 -22.81 1.66
C LEU A 535 7.20 -23.95 0.92
N THR A 536 6.97 -25.09 1.59
CA THR A 536 6.51 -26.30 0.94
C THR A 536 5.61 -27.18 1.81
N ALA A 537 4.79 -28.00 1.16
CA ALA A 537 3.89 -28.94 1.84
C ALA A 537 4.66 -29.98 2.66
N LEU A 538 4.06 -30.47 3.75
CA LEU A 538 4.70 -31.47 4.62
C LEU A 538 5.08 -32.75 3.85
N ALA A 539 4.29 -33.16 2.86
CA ALA A 539 4.60 -34.32 2.02
C ALA A 539 5.98 -34.24 1.32
N ASN A 540 6.50 -33.03 1.08
CA ASN A 540 7.83 -32.82 0.51
C ASN A 540 8.95 -32.93 1.55
N ALA A 541 8.64 -32.75 2.84
CA ALA A 541 9.59 -33.01 3.92
C ALA A 541 9.69 -34.49 4.27
N ASN A 542 8.57 -35.22 4.24
CA ASN A 542 8.57 -36.67 4.39
C ASN A 542 7.38 -37.29 3.64
N PRO A 543 7.61 -38.21 2.67
CA PRO A 543 6.53 -38.89 1.95
C PRO A 543 5.67 -39.81 2.84
N GLY A 544 6.06 -40.04 4.09
CA GLY A 544 5.28 -40.70 5.14
C GLY A 544 4.11 -39.86 5.66
N TYR A 545 4.09 -38.54 5.46
CA TYR A 545 2.97 -37.67 5.83
C TYR A 545 1.82 -37.76 4.82
N LYS A 546 1.15 -38.93 4.77
CA LYS A 546 0.07 -39.26 3.83
C LYS A 546 -1.16 -38.34 3.89
N TYR A 547 -1.29 -37.56 4.96
CA TYR A 547 -2.34 -36.55 5.11
C TYR A 547 -2.07 -35.26 4.31
N SER A 548 -0.84 -35.02 3.88
CA SER A 548 -0.38 -33.88 3.07
C SER A 548 -0.22 -34.26 1.59
N SER A 549 -0.09 -33.28 0.71
CA SER A 549 0.14 -33.48 -0.73
C SER A 549 1.10 -32.42 -1.27
N SER A 550 2.02 -32.79 -2.16
CA SER A 550 3.16 -31.96 -2.58
C SER A 550 2.77 -30.61 -3.21
N GLY A 551 1.58 -30.50 -3.79
CA GLY A 551 1.05 -29.27 -4.40
C GLY A 551 0.29 -28.34 -3.44
N ASN A 552 0.15 -28.71 -2.16
CA ASN A 552 -0.59 -27.90 -1.20
C ASN A 552 0.10 -26.55 -0.97
N LYS A 553 -0.71 -25.50 -0.80
CA LYS A 553 -0.22 -24.14 -0.51
C LYS A 553 -0.10 -23.95 0.99
N VAL A 554 0.95 -23.24 1.40
CA VAL A 554 1.31 -23.03 2.81
C VAL A 554 1.23 -21.55 3.14
N TYR A 555 0.54 -21.26 4.25
CA TYR A 555 0.27 -19.94 4.80
C TYR A 555 0.50 -19.97 6.31
N ALA A 556 0.24 -18.84 6.96
CA ALA A 556 0.17 -18.75 8.41
C ALA A 556 -1.17 -18.16 8.88
N ILE A 557 -1.51 -18.45 10.14
CA ILE A 557 -2.48 -17.71 10.94
C ILE A 557 -1.72 -17.08 12.09
N VAL A 558 -1.83 -15.75 12.20
CA VAL A 558 -1.41 -15.01 13.39
C VAL A 558 -2.69 -14.55 14.09
N PRO A 559 -3.03 -15.11 15.27
CA PRO A 559 -4.24 -14.72 15.98
C PRO A 559 -4.31 -13.21 16.21
N GLY A 560 -5.44 -12.60 15.86
CA GLY A 560 -5.65 -11.15 15.96
C GLY A 560 -5.21 -10.32 14.74
N ALA A 561 -4.47 -10.91 13.78
CA ALA A 561 -4.13 -10.21 12.55
C ALA A 561 -5.37 -10.05 11.65
N SER A 562 -5.69 -8.80 11.29
CA SER A 562 -6.82 -8.46 10.42
C SER A 562 -6.39 -8.24 8.97
N VAL A 563 -5.21 -7.65 8.76
CA VAL A 563 -4.66 -7.29 7.44
C VAL A 563 -3.33 -7.99 7.22
N ALA A 564 -3.21 -8.72 6.11
CA ALA A 564 -1.95 -9.33 5.71
C ALA A 564 -0.97 -8.27 5.15
N PRO A 565 0.35 -8.44 5.37
CA PRO A 565 1.36 -7.59 4.75
C PRO A 565 1.26 -7.65 3.23
N SER A 566 1.73 -6.59 2.57
CA SER A 566 1.70 -6.52 1.10
C SER A 566 2.58 -7.56 0.45
N THR A 567 2.14 -8.02 -0.71
CA THR A 567 2.92 -8.89 -1.58
C THR A 567 3.72 -8.11 -2.63
N ALA A 568 3.60 -6.78 -2.67
CA ALA A 568 4.13 -5.92 -3.74
C ALA A 568 5.62 -6.11 -4.02
N ASN A 569 6.41 -6.41 -2.98
CA ASN A 569 7.86 -6.65 -3.05
C ASN A 569 8.26 -7.99 -2.39
N ALA A 570 7.31 -8.90 -2.15
CA ALA A 570 7.60 -10.16 -1.47
C ALA A 570 8.31 -11.14 -2.42
N ALA A 571 9.53 -11.56 -2.09
CA ALA A 571 10.19 -12.62 -2.81
C ALA A 571 9.51 -13.97 -2.51
N SER A 572 9.14 -14.70 -3.56
CA SER A 572 8.55 -16.04 -3.45
C SER A 572 9.51 -17.07 -2.84
N THR A 573 10.79 -16.73 -2.72
CA THR A 573 11.86 -17.56 -2.16
C THR A 573 11.82 -17.69 -0.64
N TRP A 574 11.11 -16.81 0.10
CA TRP A 574 11.18 -16.76 1.58
C TRP A 574 9.82 -16.73 2.31
N THR A 575 8.72 -16.49 1.59
CA THR A 575 7.41 -16.20 2.21
C THR A 575 6.35 -17.30 1.98
N GLY A 576 6.70 -18.36 1.25
CA GLY A 576 5.78 -19.45 0.90
C GLY A 576 4.73 -19.02 -0.13
N ALA A 577 3.48 -19.46 0.04
CA ALA A 577 2.40 -18.99 -0.81
C ALA A 577 1.93 -17.60 -0.36
N LEU A 578 1.74 -16.69 -1.32
CA LEU A 578 1.25 -15.35 -1.04
C LEU A 578 -0.29 -15.37 -0.97
N PRO A 579 -0.90 -14.86 0.12
CA PRO A 579 -2.35 -14.78 0.23
C PRO A 579 -2.89 -13.74 -0.76
N THR A 580 -4.05 -14.03 -1.35
CA THR A 580 -4.79 -13.02 -2.11
C THR A 580 -5.37 -11.97 -1.16
N ILE A 581 -5.67 -10.77 -1.67
CA ILE A 581 -6.20 -9.67 -0.83
C ILE A 581 -7.50 -10.11 -0.15
N GLY A 582 -7.53 -9.97 1.19
CA GLY A 582 -8.66 -10.33 2.03
C GLY A 582 -8.88 -11.84 2.21
N GLN A 583 -7.96 -12.71 1.78
CA GLN A 583 -8.15 -14.15 1.91
C GLN A 583 -8.24 -14.59 3.37
N GLN A 584 -9.35 -15.26 3.71
CA GLN A 584 -9.64 -15.76 5.05
C GLN A 584 -9.90 -17.26 5.05
N ILE A 585 -9.71 -17.89 6.21
CA ILE A 585 -10.13 -19.26 6.49
C ILE A 585 -11.00 -19.32 7.74
N THR A 586 -12.16 -19.94 7.64
CA THR A 586 -13.04 -20.24 8.77
C THR A 586 -12.76 -21.64 9.27
N ILE A 587 -12.45 -21.76 10.56
CA ILE A 587 -12.13 -23.01 11.27
C ILE A 587 -13.27 -23.28 12.26
N PRO A 588 -14.21 -24.19 11.97
CA PRO A 588 -15.42 -24.35 12.79
C PRO A 588 -15.19 -24.97 14.16
N ALA A 589 -14.28 -25.94 14.26
CA ALA A 589 -14.04 -26.68 15.51
C ALA A 589 -12.86 -26.13 16.34
N GLY A 590 -12.04 -25.27 15.74
CA GLY A 590 -10.73 -24.91 16.28
C GLY A 590 -9.76 -26.09 16.38
N VAL A 591 -8.59 -25.83 16.97
CA VAL A 591 -7.61 -26.84 17.41
C VAL A 591 -7.03 -26.39 18.77
N PRO A 592 -6.33 -27.23 19.54
CA PRO A 592 -5.70 -26.79 20.78
C PRO A 592 -4.84 -25.53 20.58
N GLY A 593 -5.18 -24.46 21.32
CA GLY A 593 -4.52 -23.15 21.26
C GLY A 593 -5.01 -22.20 20.14
N LEU A 594 -5.86 -22.65 19.22
CA LEU A 594 -6.47 -21.83 18.17
C LEU A 594 -7.99 -22.05 18.19
N PRO A 595 -8.79 -21.12 18.74
CA PRO A 595 -10.22 -21.32 18.88
C PRO A 595 -10.94 -21.43 17.52
N ALA A 596 -12.21 -21.82 17.55
CA ALA A 596 -13.06 -21.72 16.37
C ALA A 596 -13.21 -20.25 15.96
N GLY A 597 -13.13 -19.96 14.65
CA GLY A 597 -13.24 -18.59 14.15
C GLY A 597 -12.80 -18.42 12.71
N THR A 598 -12.86 -17.18 12.24
CA THR A 598 -12.39 -16.78 10.90
C THR A 598 -11.09 -16.00 11.05
N TYR A 599 -10.08 -16.41 10.28
CA TYR A 599 -8.72 -15.89 10.38
C TYR A 599 -8.23 -15.40 9.01
N THR A 600 -7.56 -14.25 8.98
CA THR A 600 -6.83 -13.78 7.80
C THR A 600 -5.62 -14.69 7.55
N LEU A 601 -5.45 -15.14 6.30
CA LEU A 601 -4.26 -15.88 5.90
C LEU A 601 -3.09 -14.92 5.70
N MET A 602 -1.98 -15.26 6.34
CA MET A 602 -0.72 -14.53 6.31
C MET A 602 0.32 -15.31 5.49
N PRO A 603 1.40 -14.66 5.00
CA PRO A 603 2.54 -15.38 4.45
C PRO A 603 3.11 -16.40 5.44
N ALA A 604 3.62 -17.52 4.94
CA ALA A 604 3.93 -18.69 5.76
C ALA A 604 4.98 -18.43 6.83
N ASN A 605 5.97 -17.57 6.57
CA ASN A 605 7.03 -17.23 7.52
C ASN A 605 6.49 -16.67 8.85
N TYR A 606 5.31 -16.04 8.85
CA TYR A 606 4.65 -15.55 10.06
C TYR A 606 4.23 -16.67 11.02
N ALA A 607 4.22 -17.94 10.59
CA ALA A 607 3.97 -19.09 11.47
C ALA A 607 5.03 -19.27 12.57
N LEU A 608 6.20 -18.64 12.43
CA LEU A 608 7.26 -18.67 13.45
C LEU A 608 7.03 -17.67 14.59
N LEU A 609 6.08 -16.72 14.44
CA LEU A 609 5.73 -15.77 15.49
C LEU A 609 5.12 -16.46 16.73
N PRO A 610 5.25 -15.87 17.92
CA PRO A 610 4.62 -16.40 19.14
C PRO A 610 3.11 -16.60 18.96
N GLY A 611 2.62 -17.81 19.27
CA GLY A 611 1.21 -18.16 19.17
C GLY A 611 0.66 -18.33 17.73
N ALA A 612 1.50 -18.21 16.71
CA ALA A 612 1.09 -18.39 15.32
C ALA A 612 1.04 -19.87 14.91
N TYR A 613 0.37 -20.12 13.78
CA TYR A 613 0.16 -21.45 13.22
C TYR A 613 0.53 -21.45 11.75
N ARG A 614 1.20 -22.51 11.30
CA ARG A 614 1.31 -22.83 9.88
C ARG A 614 0.01 -23.50 9.43
N VAL A 615 -0.49 -23.09 8.28
CA VAL A 615 -1.71 -23.64 7.68
C VAL A 615 -1.41 -24.10 6.26
N GLU A 616 -1.65 -25.38 6.00
CA GLU A 616 -1.54 -25.95 4.66
C GLU A 616 -2.93 -26.26 4.12
N LEU A 617 -3.24 -25.71 2.94
CA LEU A 617 -4.52 -25.89 2.26
C LEU A 617 -4.43 -27.07 1.29
N GLY A 618 -5.21 -28.11 1.57
CA GLY A 618 -5.31 -29.31 0.77
C GLY A 618 -6.49 -29.33 -0.20
N SER A 619 -6.93 -30.55 -0.56
CA SER A 619 -8.07 -30.78 -1.45
C SER A 619 -9.37 -30.20 -0.92
N ARG A 620 -10.23 -29.76 -1.83
CA ARG A 620 -11.61 -29.34 -1.56
C ARG A 620 -12.55 -30.54 -1.72
N SER A 621 -13.55 -30.66 -0.84
CA SER A 621 -14.56 -31.72 -0.88
C SER A 621 -15.92 -31.20 -0.43
N LEU A 622 -16.98 -31.88 -0.86
CA LEU A 622 -18.36 -31.61 -0.43
C LEU A 622 -18.56 -31.97 1.04
N GLU A 623 -18.01 -33.12 1.43
CA GLU A 623 -18.01 -33.60 2.80
C GLU A 623 -16.75 -33.12 3.50
N GLY A 624 -16.92 -32.42 4.62
CA GLY A 624 -15.83 -32.10 5.52
C GLY A 624 -15.42 -33.32 6.34
N LEU A 625 -14.23 -33.25 6.94
CA LEU A 625 -13.82 -34.22 7.94
C LEU A 625 -14.72 -34.10 9.17
N PRO A 626 -15.19 -35.23 9.73
CA PRO A 626 -16.21 -35.23 10.78
C PRO A 626 -15.69 -34.70 12.11
N THR A 627 -14.40 -34.87 12.36
CA THR A 627 -13.71 -34.51 13.60
C THR A 627 -12.32 -33.99 13.29
N VAL A 628 -11.78 -33.18 14.21
CA VAL A 628 -10.35 -32.83 14.21
C VAL A 628 -9.54 -34.09 14.50
N SER A 629 -8.58 -34.40 13.64
CA SER A 629 -7.69 -35.56 13.77
C SER A 629 -6.26 -35.10 14.08
N ALA A 630 -5.73 -35.54 15.23
CA ALA A 630 -4.32 -35.32 15.57
C ALA A 630 -3.45 -36.40 14.88
N THR A 631 -2.39 -36.00 14.18
CA THR A 631 -1.56 -36.91 13.38
C THR A 631 -0.48 -37.64 14.18
N GLY A 632 -0.39 -37.41 15.49
CA GLY A 632 0.70 -37.90 16.36
C GLY A 632 2.03 -37.13 16.20
N SER A 633 2.20 -36.37 15.12
CA SER A 633 3.36 -35.48 14.87
C SER A 633 3.12 -34.02 15.28
N GLY A 634 2.08 -33.76 16.09
CA GLY A 634 1.70 -32.42 16.54
C GLY A 634 0.92 -31.58 15.52
N ASN A 635 0.52 -32.17 14.38
CA ASN A 635 -0.37 -31.55 13.41
C ASN A 635 -1.83 -31.94 13.66
N TYR A 636 -2.73 -31.05 13.25
CA TYR A 636 -4.17 -31.28 13.28
C TYR A 636 -4.72 -31.22 11.86
N VAL A 637 -5.48 -32.25 11.48
CA VAL A 637 -6.17 -32.32 10.19
C VAL A 637 -7.67 -32.16 10.43
N LEU A 638 -8.27 -31.23 9.73
CA LEU A 638 -9.68 -30.86 9.87
C LEU A 638 -10.18 -30.19 8.59
N SER A 639 -11.46 -29.85 8.56
CA SER A 639 -12.05 -29.06 7.47
C SER A 639 -12.29 -27.62 7.88
N GLY A 640 -12.13 -26.70 6.94
CA GLY A 640 -12.53 -25.30 7.06
C GLY A 640 -12.98 -24.71 5.74
N TYR A 641 -13.41 -23.46 5.75
CA TYR A 641 -14.03 -22.80 4.59
C TYR A 641 -13.28 -21.53 4.24
N GLN A 642 -12.82 -21.41 3.00
CA GLN A 642 -12.17 -20.19 2.53
C GLN A 642 -13.21 -19.09 2.31
N GLY A 643 -12.82 -17.84 2.54
CA GLY A 643 -13.67 -16.67 2.32
C GLY A 643 -12.87 -15.41 2.03
N VAL A 644 -13.58 -14.30 1.86
CA VAL A 644 -12.99 -12.99 1.59
C VAL A 644 -13.47 -11.97 2.64
N ALA A 645 -12.52 -11.30 3.29
CA ALA A 645 -12.76 -10.28 4.29
C ALA A 645 -13.69 -9.17 3.75
N ASN A 646 -14.57 -8.67 4.63
CA ASN A 646 -15.55 -7.62 4.31
C ASN A 646 -16.55 -7.98 3.19
N THR A 647 -16.78 -9.27 2.95
CA THR A 647 -17.77 -9.77 1.99
C THR A 647 -18.62 -10.90 2.60
N SER A 648 -19.66 -11.33 1.88
CA SER A 648 -20.39 -12.57 2.19
C SER A 648 -19.86 -13.78 1.42
N ILE A 649 -18.72 -13.64 0.72
CA ILE A 649 -18.15 -14.68 -0.14
C ILE A 649 -17.46 -15.72 0.75
N VAL A 650 -17.98 -16.94 0.71
CA VAL A 650 -17.48 -18.11 1.42
C VAL A 650 -17.67 -19.34 0.53
N ASP A 651 -16.62 -20.13 0.41
CA ASP A 651 -16.64 -21.37 -0.36
C ASP A 651 -17.71 -22.35 0.16
N SER A 652 -18.50 -22.92 -0.75
CA SER A 652 -19.44 -24.01 -0.41
C SER A 652 -18.73 -25.33 -0.13
N TYR A 653 -17.56 -25.54 -0.74
CA TYR A 653 -16.73 -26.72 -0.52
C TYR A 653 -15.87 -26.55 0.74
N ALA A 654 -15.79 -27.60 1.55
CA ALA A 654 -14.84 -27.67 2.64
C ALA A 654 -13.42 -27.85 2.07
N THR A 655 -12.46 -27.08 2.57
CA THR A 655 -11.02 -27.26 2.31
C THR A 655 -10.44 -28.12 3.42
N LYS A 656 -9.70 -29.19 3.07
CA LYS A 656 -8.88 -29.92 4.04
C LYS A 656 -7.76 -29.00 4.52
N LEU A 657 -7.68 -28.80 5.83
CA LEU A 657 -6.67 -28.01 6.49
C LEU A 657 -5.71 -28.93 7.25
N ILE A 658 -4.42 -28.60 7.18
CA ILE A 658 -3.42 -29.15 8.09
C ILE A 658 -2.85 -27.97 8.88
N ILE A 659 -3.16 -27.92 10.17
CA ILE A 659 -2.76 -26.85 11.08
C ILE A 659 -1.62 -27.37 11.96
N THR A 660 -0.52 -26.62 11.97
CA THR A 660 0.69 -26.94 12.75
C THR A 660 1.01 -25.76 13.66
N PRO A 661 1.01 -25.91 15.00
CA PRO A 661 1.48 -24.86 15.89
C PRO A 661 2.90 -24.42 15.55
N GLY A 662 3.22 -23.13 15.62
CA GLY A 662 4.55 -22.60 15.27
C GLY A 662 5.70 -23.25 16.03
N THR A 663 5.47 -23.64 17.30
CA THR A 663 6.44 -24.41 18.10
C THR A 663 6.72 -25.80 17.52
N THR A 664 5.73 -26.42 16.87
CA THR A 664 5.86 -27.73 16.22
C THR A 664 6.51 -27.63 14.83
N VAL A 665 6.36 -26.50 14.12
CA VAL A 665 7.03 -26.26 12.82
C VAL A 665 8.55 -26.49 12.93
N ARG A 666 9.15 -26.08 14.04
CA ARG A 666 10.59 -26.25 14.35
C ARG A 666 11.05 -27.71 14.46
N ASN A 667 10.12 -28.66 14.54
CA ASN A 667 10.43 -30.10 14.49
C ASN A 667 10.52 -30.67 13.07
N PHE A 668 10.00 -29.93 12.07
CA PHE A 668 10.00 -30.34 10.66
C PHE A 668 11.09 -29.66 9.84
N SER A 669 11.57 -28.50 10.29
CA SER A 669 12.64 -27.71 9.68
C SER A 669 13.44 -27.00 10.76
N GLN A 670 14.75 -26.87 10.55
CA GLN A 670 15.64 -26.14 11.45
C GLN A 670 15.83 -24.70 10.97
N TYR A 671 15.75 -23.75 11.90
CA TYR A 671 15.97 -22.33 11.65
C TYR A 671 17.05 -21.79 12.59
N ASN A 672 17.89 -20.90 12.08
CA ASN A 672 18.63 -19.98 12.92
C ASN A 672 17.73 -18.77 13.20
N GLU A 673 17.22 -18.69 14.44
CA GLU A 673 16.29 -17.65 14.88
C GLU A 673 17.02 -16.49 15.55
N THR A 674 17.82 -15.78 14.74
CA THR A 674 18.48 -14.54 15.16
C THR A 674 17.66 -13.35 14.66
N GLY A 675 17.11 -12.54 15.58
CA GLY A 675 16.38 -11.32 15.26
C GLY A 675 17.27 -10.15 14.82
N TYR A 676 16.66 -9.13 14.24
CA TYR A 676 17.34 -7.96 13.66
C TYR A 676 18.21 -7.23 14.71
N ALA A 677 17.63 -6.81 15.84
CA ALA A 677 18.38 -6.17 16.92
C ALA A 677 19.56 -7.02 17.40
N SER A 678 19.33 -8.31 17.64
CA SER A 678 20.36 -9.23 18.14
C SER A 678 21.52 -9.36 17.16
N PHE A 679 21.23 -9.46 15.86
CA PHE A 679 22.24 -9.49 14.82
C PHE A 679 23.06 -8.20 14.79
N LEU A 680 22.42 -7.03 14.80
CA LEU A 680 23.11 -5.74 14.74
C LEU A 680 23.98 -5.48 15.98
N ILE A 681 23.50 -5.83 17.17
CA ILE A 681 24.27 -5.72 18.41
C ILE A 681 25.49 -6.65 18.37
N ALA A 682 25.31 -7.91 17.95
CA ALA A 682 26.40 -8.86 17.85
C ALA A 682 27.45 -8.41 16.82
N SER A 683 27.00 -7.93 15.65
CA SER A 683 27.87 -7.41 14.59
C SER A 683 28.69 -6.20 15.08
N ALA A 684 28.04 -5.22 15.70
CA ALA A 684 28.71 -4.04 16.25
C ALA A 684 29.78 -4.41 17.31
N ASN A 685 29.45 -5.34 18.21
CA ASN A 685 30.39 -5.84 19.21
C ASN A 685 31.58 -6.60 18.60
N GLN A 686 31.35 -7.38 17.54
CA GLN A 686 32.40 -8.14 16.86
C GLN A 686 33.40 -7.21 16.15
N PHE A 687 32.93 -6.11 15.57
CA PHE A 687 33.77 -5.19 14.78
C PHE A 687 34.20 -3.94 15.55
N GLY A 688 33.72 -3.73 16.78
CA GLY A 688 34.04 -2.54 17.57
C GLY A 688 33.47 -1.25 16.97
N THR A 689 32.32 -1.33 16.31
CA THR A 689 31.66 -0.20 15.64
C THR A 689 30.41 0.25 16.40
N GLN A 690 29.91 1.45 16.08
CA GLN A 690 28.59 1.86 16.54
C GLN A 690 27.52 0.97 15.90
N ARG A 691 26.59 0.45 16.71
CA ARG A 691 25.43 -0.28 16.18
C ARG A 691 24.48 0.65 15.40
N ASN A 692 23.88 0.09 14.36
CA ASN A 692 22.72 0.67 13.69
C ASN A 692 21.51 0.78 14.63
N ALA A 693 20.51 1.54 14.19
CA ALA A 693 19.24 1.71 14.92
C ALA A 693 18.50 0.38 15.06
N ILE A 694 17.94 0.13 16.24
CA ILE A 694 17.14 -1.06 16.55
C ILE A 694 15.74 -0.66 17.01
N GLU A 695 14.87 -1.66 17.17
CA GLU A 695 13.49 -1.52 17.62
C GLU A 695 13.40 -0.74 18.93
N SER A 696 14.28 -1.01 19.89
CA SER A 696 14.30 -0.38 21.21
C SER A 696 14.65 1.11 21.20
N ASP A 697 15.26 1.63 20.13
CA ASP A 697 15.63 3.04 20.05
C ASP A 697 14.39 3.89 19.79
N ALA A 698 14.25 4.99 20.51
CA ALA A 698 13.33 6.03 20.13
C ALA A 698 13.89 6.86 18.95
N LYS A 699 13.01 7.58 18.26
CA LYS A 699 13.27 8.23 16.98
C LYS A 699 13.30 9.75 17.11
N VAL A 700 13.50 10.43 15.97
CA VAL A 700 13.72 11.88 15.95
C VAL A 700 12.48 12.64 15.49
N LEU A 701 12.15 13.73 16.19
CA LEU A 701 11.25 14.78 15.71
C LEU A 701 12.09 15.88 15.08
N THR A 702 11.83 16.25 13.84
CA THR A 702 12.46 17.40 13.20
C THR A 702 11.44 18.45 12.81
N LEU A 703 11.68 19.68 13.24
CA LEU A 703 10.83 20.84 12.96
C LEU A 703 11.62 21.81 12.05
N ASN A 704 11.14 21.97 10.82
CA ASN A 704 11.72 22.85 9.80
C ASN A 704 10.81 24.06 9.64
N LEU A 705 11.14 25.12 10.35
CA LEU A 705 10.32 26.32 10.42
C LEU A 705 10.59 27.20 9.20
N THR A 706 9.54 27.51 8.45
CA THR A 706 9.60 28.38 7.26
C THR A 706 8.74 29.62 7.45
N SER A 707 8.76 30.20 8.65
CA SER A 707 7.86 31.30 9.03
C SER A 707 7.98 32.47 8.06
N PRO A 708 6.84 32.98 7.55
CA PRO A 708 6.86 34.10 6.62
C PRO A 708 7.20 35.40 7.35
N ASN A 709 7.73 36.36 6.60
CA ASN A 709 7.99 37.71 7.10
C ASN A 709 6.69 38.34 7.63
N GLY A 710 6.73 38.92 8.84
CA GLY A 710 5.58 39.56 9.48
C GLY A 710 4.59 38.62 10.16
N ALA A 711 4.90 37.31 10.27
CA ALA A 711 4.12 36.39 11.09
C ALA A 711 4.09 36.84 12.57
N PRO A 712 3.04 36.53 13.36
CA PRO A 712 3.04 36.82 14.79
C PRO A 712 4.21 36.15 15.51
N THR A 713 4.76 36.77 16.55
CA THR A 713 5.83 36.16 17.38
C THR A 713 5.43 34.76 17.86
N ASN A 714 6.36 33.81 17.79
CA ASN A 714 6.18 32.42 18.18
C ASN A 714 5.08 31.65 17.40
N SER A 715 4.51 32.19 16.32
CA SER A 715 3.45 31.49 15.55
C SER A 715 3.95 30.30 14.72
N ALA A 716 5.27 30.15 14.60
CA ALA A 716 5.92 29.05 13.89
C ALA A 716 5.62 27.70 14.53
N LEU A 717 5.50 27.67 15.86
CA LEU A 717 5.34 26.46 16.65
C LEU A 717 4.43 26.71 17.85
N SER A 718 3.33 25.98 17.93
CA SER A 718 2.42 25.95 19.08
C SER A 718 2.16 24.50 19.48
N VAL A 719 2.44 24.16 20.74
CA VAL A 719 2.39 22.77 21.21
C VAL A 719 1.55 22.69 22.48
N SER A 720 0.57 21.81 22.45
CA SER A 720 -0.24 21.39 23.59
C SER A 720 -0.57 19.89 23.57
N GLY A 721 -0.13 19.17 22.54
CA GLY A 721 -0.19 17.71 22.44
C GLY A 721 1.08 17.04 22.95
N ASP A 722 1.07 15.71 22.95
CA ASP A 722 2.13 14.88 23.52
C ASP A 722 3.11 14.40 22.45
N VAL A 723 4.37 14.23 22.85
CA VAL A 723 5.41 13.59 22.04
C VAL A 723 6.13 12.55 22.89
N ASP A 724 6.16 11.29 22.45
CA ASP A 724 6.79 10.19 23.20
C ASP A 724 8.18 9.87 22.64
N PHE A 725 9.22 10.22 23.40
CA PHE A 725 10.64 9.93 23.09
C PHE A 725 11.19 8.75 23.90
N THR A 726 10.33 7.95 24.54
CA THR A 726 10.74 6.90 25.47
C THR A 726 11.36 5.71 24.72
N PRO A 727 12.61 5.32 25.02
CA PRO A 727 13.18 4.09 24.49
C PRO A 727 12.62 2.87 25.21
N ALA A 728 12.70 1.70 24.56
CA ALA A 728 12.57 0.43 25.27
C ALA A 728 13.92 0.06 25.92
N GLN A 729 13.92 -1.00 26.73
CA GLN A 729 15.14 -1.46 27.42
C GLN A 729 16.30 -1.67 26.44
N GLY A 730 17.45 -1.06 26.74
CA GLY A 730 18.68 -1.14 25.93
C GLY A 730 18.70 -0.24 24.69
N GLY A 731 17.64 0.54 24.45
CA GLY A 731 17.57 1.53 23.37
C GLY A 731 18.01 2.93 23.78
N TYR A 732 18.27 3.77 22.79
CA TYR A 732 18.57 5.20 22.97
C TYR A 732 17.30 6.04 22.97
N SER A 733 17.23 7.02 23.87
CA SER A 733 16.11 7.96 23.92
C SER A 733 16.06 8.88 22.69
N GLY A 734 14.85 9.37 22.39
CA GLY A 734 14.59 10.12 21.18
C GLY A 734 15.13 11.55 21.25
N SER A 735 15.07 12.24 20.12
CA SER A 735 15.61 13.61 19.99
C SER A 735 14.64 14.54 19.28
N VAL A 736 14.67 15.83 19.66
CA VAL A 736 14.04 16.90 18.87
C VAL A 736 15.12 17.75 18.19
N VAL A 737 14.92 18.00 16.91
CA VAL A 737 15.74 18.91 16.09
C VAL A 737 14.87 20.08 15.66
N VAL A 738 15.26 21.29 16.00
CA VAL A 738 14.53 22.51 15.63
C VAL A 738 15.41 23.41 14.79
N ARG A 739 14.97 23.71 13.58
CA ARG A 739 15.69 24.56 12.63
C ARG A 739 14.78 25.55 11.93
N SER A 740 15.40 26.58 11.37
CA SER A 740 14.74 27.64 10.62
C SER A 740 15.38 27.76 9.24
N THR A 741 14.58 28.11 8.23
CA THR A 741 15.11 28.54 6.92
C THR A 741 15.52 30.02 6.91
N SER A 742 15.15 30.79 7.93
CA SER A 742 15.62 32.16 8.13
C SER A 742 17.09 32.18 8.55
N ALA A 743 17.77 33.32 8.36
CA ALA A 743 19.16 33.50 8.77
C ALA A 743 19.37 33.38 10.30
N GLY A 744 18.35 33.65 11.10
CA GLY A 744 18.36 33.54 12.56
C GLY A 744 17.27 32.63 13.13
N LEU A 745 17.59 31.91 14.20
CA LEU A 745 16.63 31.23 15.06
C LEU A 745 16.71 31.79 16.48
N VAL A 746 15.57 32.25 17.01
CA VAL A 746 15.45 32.89 18.32
C VAL A 746 14.54 32.07 19.23
N ILE A 747 15.09 31.64 20.36
CA ILE A 747 14.35 30.96 21.43
C ILE A 747 13.94 32.02 22.46
N THR A 748 12.65 32.32 22.54
CA THR A 748 12.10 33.39 23.36
C THR A 748 11.76 32.93 24.77
N GLY A 749 12.08 33.77 25.75
CA GLY A 749 11.62 33.62 27.13
C GLY A 749 10.29 34.36 27.38
N PRO A 750 9.73 34.27 28.60
CA PRO A 750 8.58 35.06 29.00
C PRO A 750 8.82 36.56 28.79
N ASN A 751 7.87 37.26 28.16
CA ASN A 751 7.93 38.70 27.86
C ASN A 751 9.06 39.13 26.89
N SER A 752 9.59 38.20 26.08
CA SER A 752 10.49 38.56 24.98
C SER A 752 9.87 39.62 24.06
N THR A 753 10.69 40.56 23.61
CA THR A 753 10.30 41.58 22.61
C THR A 753 10.77 41.22 21.20
N GLN A 754 11.33 40.02 21.01
CA GLN A 754 11.78 39.56 19.70
C GLN A 754 10.58 39.30 18.79
N LEU A 755 10.73 39.65 17.52
CA LEU A 755 9.68 39.49 16.51
C LEU A 755 10.13 38.52 15.42
N ASN A 756 9.17 37.86 14.80
CA ASN A 756 9.39 37.19 13.52
C ASN A 756 9.56 38.24 12.42
N ASP A 757 10.60 38.09 11.59
CA ASP A 757 10.80 38.91 10.39
C ASP A 757 11.51 38.12 9.28
N GLY A 758 11.82 38.77 8.16
CA GLY A 758 12.49 38.14 7.02
C GLY A 758 13.91 37.60 7.31
N THR A 759 14.49 37.95 8.46
CA THR A 759 15.84 37.54 8.87
C THR A 759 15.84 36.51 9.99
N GLN A 760 14.81 36.46 10.83
CA GLN A 760 14.75 35.54 11.97
C GLN A 760 13.37 34.90 12.20
N THR A 761 13.39 33.67 12.69
CA THR A 761 12.22 32.95 13.22
C THR A 761 12.31 32.87 14.74
N THR A 762 11.19 33.09 15.43
CA THR A 762 11.00 33.06 16.89
C THR A 762 10.13 31.87 17.27
N ILE A 763 10.54 31.16 18.32
CA ILE A 763 9.76 30.12 19.01
C ILE A 763 9.97 30.24 20.51
N SER A 764 8.98 29.86 21.32
CA SER A 764 9.11 29.95 22.77
C SER A 764 9.88 28.77 23.35
N ALA A 765 10.71 29.04 24.37
CA ALA A 765 11.36 27.98 25.14
C ALA A 765 10.33 27.04 25.81
N ALA A 766 9.18 27.58 26.20
CA ALA A 766 8.06 26.81 26.76
C ALA A 766 7.52 25.76 25.77
N ALA A 767 7.41 26.11 24.49
CA ALA A 767 6.99 25.15 23.46
C ALA A 767 8.00 24.01 23.30
N ILE A 768 9.31 24.30 23.30
CA ILE A 768 10.34 23.25 23.22
C ILE A 768 10.30 22.36 24.47
N ASN A 769 10.27 22.94 25.67
CA ASN A 769 10.24 22.18 26.91
C ASN A 769 8.95 21.36 27.09
N SER A 770 7.84 21.76 26.45
CA SER A 770 6.59 21.00 26.50
C SER A 770 6.68 19.62 25.83
N PHE A 771 7.68 19.41 24.96
CA PHE A 771 7.97 18.08 24.41
C PHE A 771 8.59 17.12 25.43
N ASP A 772 9.16 17.64 26.53
CA ASP A 772 10.00 16.89 27.47
C ASP A 772 11.06 16.01 26.78
N ALA A 773 11.62 16.54 25.68
CA ALA A 773 12.57 15.81 24.85
C ALA A 773 13.89 15.56 25.61
N PRO A 774 14.37 14.30 25.68
CA PRO A 774 15.65 13.98 26.32
C PRO A 774 16.83 14.67 25.63
N ASN A 775 16.85 14.65 24.30
CA ASN A 775 17.95 15.21 23.52
C ASN A 775 17.42 16.35 22.63
N ILE A 776 17.99 17.54 22.79
CA ILE A 776 17.52 18.76 22.11
C ILE A 776 18.62 19.32 21.22
N PHE A 777 18.31 19.49 19.93
CA PHE A 777 19.18 20.12 18.95
C PHE A 777 18.52 21.40 18.44
N ILE A 778 19.13 22.54 18.72
CA ILE A 778 18.68 23.85 18.25
C ILE A 778 19.63 24.33 17.17
N ASN A 779 19.08 24.53 15.97
CA ASN A 779 19.79 25.02 14.81
C ASN A 779 21.04 24.20 14.45
N ALA A 780 21.04 22.92 14.82
CA ALA A 780 22.12 21.98 14.59
C ALA A 780 21.51 20.62 14.21
N ILE A 781 22.11 19.94 13.24
CA ILE A 781 21.71 18.58 12.88
C ILE A 781 22.87 17.65 13.23
N PRO A 782 22.67 16.64 14.10
CA PRO A 782 23.69 15.63 14.35
C PRO A 782 23.89 14.79 13.10
N ARG A 783 25.13 14.58 12.71
CA ARG A 783 25.49 13.84 11.50
C ARG A 783 26.60 12.87 11.81
N LEU A 784 26.42 11.59 11.53
CA LEU A 784 27.53 10.65 11.56
C LEU A 784 28.36 10.80 10.26
N TRP A 785 29.64 11.13 10.38
CA TRP A 785 30.64 11.04 9.32
C TRP A 785 31.80 10.21 9.84
N SER A 786 31.99 9.00 9.28
CA SER A 786 32.99 8.05 9.80
C SER A 786 32.67 7.73 11.27
N ASP A 787 33.64 7.91 12.14
CA ASP A 787 33.66 7.76 13.59
C ASP A 787 33.40 9.10 14.32
N GLN A 788 32.92 10.13 13.62
CA GLN A 788 32.59 11.42 14.23
C GLN A 788 31.13 11.80 14.05
N VAL A 789 30.54 12.36 15.10
CA VAL A 789 29.27 13.06 15.03
C VAL A 789 29.54 14.54 14.84
N THR A 790 29.27 15.02 13.63
CA THR A 790 29.37 16.44 13.27
C THR A 790 28.03 17.13 13.51
N LEU A 791 28.05 18.30 14.12
CA LEU A 791 26.86 19.13 14.26
C LEU A 791 26.85 20.19 13.16
N THR A 792 25.90 20.07 12.24
CA THR A 792 25.80 20.97 11.07
C THR A 792 24.83 22.10 11.39
N PRO A 793 25.31 23.37 11.46
CA PRO A 793 24.42 24.50 11.73
C PRO A 793 23.49 24.74 10.54
N THR A 794 22.25 25.15 10.82
CA THR A 794 21.21 25.33 9.79
C THR A 794 20.87 26.79 9.49
N SER A 795 21.28 27.71 10.35
CA SER A 795 21.14 29.15 10.18
C SER A 795 22.43 29.87 10.57
N THR A 796 22.53 31.15 10.20
CA THR A 796 23.69 32.01 10.49
C THR A 796 23.81 32.33 11.97
N THR A 797 22.68 32.59 12.66
CA THR A 797 22.66 32.99 14.07
C THR A 797 21.66 32.20 14.91
N ALA A 798 22.01 31.97 16.16
CA ALA A 798 21.10 31.44 17.18
C ALA A 798 21.09 32.35 18.42
N LEU A 799 19.91 32.75 18.89
CA LEU A 799 19.72 33.56 20.09
C LEU A 799 18.86 32.79 21.11
N ILE A 800 19.38 32.59 22.31
CA ILE A 800 18.59 32.21 23.48
C ILE A 800 18.30 33.50 24.25
N ASP A 801 17.07 34.01 24.11
CA ASP A 801 16.70 35.35 24.52
C ASP A 801 16.46 35.47 26.05
N LYS A 802 16.21 36.70 26.51
CA LYS A 802 16.06 37.02 27.93
C LYS A 802 15.03 36.12 28.62
N GLY A 803 15.48 35.44 29.67
CA GLY A 803 14.64 34.55 30.48
C GLY A 803 14.21 33.24 29.78
N ALA A 804 14.73 32.92 28.60
CA ALA A 804 14.51 31.62 27.96
C ALA A 804 15.27 30.53 28.73
N ALA A 805 14.62 29.39 28.96
CA ALA A 805 15.23 28.26 29.66
C ALA A 805 14.99 26.96 28.88
N LEU A 806 16.04 26.19 28.61
CA LEU A 806 15.96 24.88 27.96
C LEU A 806 16.44 23.78 28.92
N TYR A 807 15.70 22.67 28.96
CA TYR A 807 15.99 21.53 29.82
C TYR A 807 15.97 20.22 29.04
N GLY A 808 16.99 19.38 29.21
CA GLY A 808 17.11 18.07 28.56
C GLY A 808 18.27 17.28 29.16
N GLU A 809 18.44 16.02 28.78
CA GLU A 809 19.63 15.22 29.09
C GLU A 809 20.86 15.74 28.34
N GLN A 810 20.65 16.10 27.07
CA GLN A 810 21.65 16.70 26.20
C GLN A 810 21.04 17.86 25.40
N ILE A 811 21.77 18.97 25.29
CA ILE A 811 21.35 20.16 24.56
C ILE A 811 22.51 20.62 23.68
N PHE A 812 22.27 20.65 22.36
CA PHE A 812 23.22 21.08 21.35
C PHE A 812 22.67 22.30 20.61
N ILE A 813 23.46 23.37 20.55
CA ILE A 813 23.09 24.61 19.86
C ILE A 813 24.18 24.91 18.83
N GLY A 814 23.78 25.11 17.57
CA GLY A 814 24.69 25.45 16.48
C GLY A 814 24.35 26.79 15.83
N ALA A 815 25.34 27.44 15.23
CA ALA A 815 25.15 28.56 14.31
C ALA A 815 26.34 28.65 13.34
N ALA A 816 26.11 29.09 12.10
CA ALA A 816 27.21 29.23 11.15
C ALA A 816 28.17 30.39 11.50
N ASP A 817 27.70 31.38 12.26
CA ASP A 817 28.52 32.52 12.72
C ASP A 817 28.46 32.67 14.24
N LYS A 818 27.27 32.96 14.80
CA LYS A 818 27.16 33.40 16.20
C LYS A 818 26.03 32.75 16.99
N ILE A 819 26.36 32.27 18.19
CA ILE A 819 25.41 31.91 19.25
C ILE A 819 25.41 33.04 20.31
N THR A 820 24.23 33.52 20.70
CA THR A 820 24.06 34.54 21.74
C THR A 820 23.19 34.00 22.86
N LEU A 821 23.66 34.09 24.11
CA LEU A 821 22.86 33.87 25.31
C LEU A 821 22.59 35.24 25.96
N ALA A 822 21.32 35.64 26.04
CA ALA A 822 20.93 36.90 26.66
C ALA A 822 20.88 36.80 28.20
N GLU A 823 20.69 37.94 28.86
CA GLU A 823 20.56 38.00 30.32
C GLU A 823 19.49 37.04 30.84
N GLY A 824 19.84 36.18 31.79
CA GLY A 824 18.90 35.22 32.39
C GLY A 824 18.52 34.03 31.49
N ALA A 825 19.18 33.84 30.35
CA ALA A 825 19.06 32.60 29.58
C ALA A 825 19.63 31.40 30.36
N VAL A 826 18.94 30.26 30.32
CA VAL A 826 19.32 29.03 31.02
C VAL A 826 19.37 27.85 30.04
N ILE A 827 20.45 27.07 30.11
CA ILE A 827 20.60 25.78 29.44
C ILE A 827 21.01 24.80 30.53
N SER A 828 20.16 23.83 30.86
CA SER A 828 20.39 22.97 32.03
C SER A 828 20.10 21.51 31.74
N THR A 829 21.06 20.66 32.10
CA THR A 829 20.90 19.21 32.11
C THR A 829 20.77 18.63 33.52
N LEU A 830 20.78 19.48 34.55
CA LEU A 830 20.80 19.05 35.94
C LEU A 830 19.57 18.19 36.29
N GLY A 831 19.82 17.02 36.89
CA GLY A 831 18.79 16.09 37.34
C GLY A 831 18.09 15.30 36.22
N ARG A 832 18.56 15.38 34.97
CA ARG A 832 17.93 14.70 33.82
C ARG A 832 18.50 13.30 33.53
N GLY A 833 19.73 12.99 33.92
CA GLY A 833 20.39 11.72 33.58
C GLY A 833 20.80 11.66 32.10
N LEU A 834 21.18 10.48 31.61
CA LEU A 834 21.49 10.22 30.20
C LEU A 834 20.96 8.85 29.78
N THR A 835 20.05 8.85 28.83
CA THR A 835 19.45 7.68 28.17
C THR A 835 19.62 7.74 26.65
N GLY A 836 20.09 8.86 26.11
CA GLY A 836 20.50 9.04 24.71
C GLY A 836 21.86 8.40 24.40
N ILE A 837 22.42 8.73 23.24
CA ILE A 837 23.75 8.25 22.84
C ILE A 837 24.81 8.97 23.67
N ASN A 838 25.59 8.21 24.44
CA ASN A 838 26.86 8.70 24.96
C ASN A 838 27.91 8.61 23.84
N TYR A 839 28.20 9.74 23.18
CA TYR A 839 29.11 9.78 22.04
C TYR A 839 30.51 9.28 22.38
N ALA A 840 31.07 9.67 23.53
CA ALA A 840 32.40 9.22 23.97
C ALA A 840 32.46 7.70 24.19
N GLN A 841 31.47 7.13 24.88
CA GLN A 841 31.39 5.67 25.11
C GLN A 841 31.09 4.88 23.85
N ALA A 842 30.39 5.49 22.88
CA ALA A 842 30.16 4.92 21.56
C ALA A 842 31.42 4.98 20.66
N GLY A 843 32.54 5.51 21.17
CA GLY A 843 33.77 5.70 20.40
C GLY A 843 33.66 6.81 19.35
N LEU A 844 32.69 7.71 19.50
CA LEU A 844 32.41 8.78 18.56
C LEU A 844 32.97 10.11 19.05
N GLY A 845 33.79 10.74 18.22
CA GLY A 845 34.19 12.14 18.45
C GLY A 845 33.03 13.08 18.11
N VAL A 846 32.69 14.03 19.00
CA VAL A 846 31.77 15.13 18.64
C VAL A 846 32.60 16.30 18.11
N SER A 847 32.29 16.76 16.90
CA SER A 847 32.97 17.92 16.31
C SER A 847 31.98 18.95 15.75
N SER A 848 32.31 20.22 15.89
CA SER A 848 31.65 21.28 15.12
C SER A 848 32.19 21.31 13.69
N PHE A 849 31.35 21.62 12.71
CA PHE A 849 31.83 21.87 11.35
C PHE A 849 32.89 23.00 11.31
N ILE A 850 33.83 22.92 10.38
CA ILE A 850 34.91 23.91 10.18
C ILE A 850 34.28 25.27 9.87
N GLY A 851 34.35 26.21 10.82
CA GLY A 851 33.97 27.62 10.63
C GLY A 851 32.68 28.10 11.31
N GLY A 852 32.00 27.28 12.13
CA GLY A 852 30.78 27.66 12.86
C GLY A 852 30.92 27.70 14.39
N ALA A 853 29.95 28.29 15.08
CA ALA A 853 29.84 28.30 16.54
C ALA A 853 28.99 27.11 17.03
N GLY A 854 29.44 26.46 18.11
CA GLY A 854 28.72 25.36 18.77
C GLY A 854 28.74 25.50 20.29
N LEU A 855 27.60 25.22 20.92
CA LEU A 855 27.44 25.17 22.38
C LEU A 855 26.78 23.85 22.77
N TYR A 856 27.40 23.11 23.68
CA TYR A 856 26.99 21.76 24.07
C TYR A 856 26.93 21.64 25.59
N VAL A 857 25.81 21.13 26.11
CA VAL A 857 25.64 20.80 27.53
C VAL A 857 25.06 19.39 27.58
N SER A 858 25.68 18.48 28.32
CA SER A 858 25.35 17.05 28.32
C SER A 858 25.57 16.46 29.71
N ASN A 859 24.75 15.48 30.09
CA ASN A 859 24.99 14.61 31.24
C ASN A 859 25.86 13.38 30.91
N GLY A 860 26.24 13.20 29.65
CA GLY A 860 27.27 12.25 29.22
C GLY A 860 28.67 12.87 29.18
N ASP A 861 29.67 12.00 29.34
CA ASP A 861 31.11 12.32 29.37
C ASP A 861 31.62 13.03 28.11
#